data_AF-A0A7L2E959-F1
#
_entry.id   AF-A0A7L2E959-F1
#
_cell.length_a   1.000
_cell.length_b   1.000
_cell.length_c   1.000
_cell.angle_alpha   90.00
_cell.angle_beta   90.00
_cell.angle_gamma   90.00
#
_symmetry.space_group_name_H-M   'P 1'
#
loop_
_entity.id
_entity.type
_entity.pdbx_description
1 polymer ?
#
loop_
_entity_poly.entity_id
_entity_poly.type
_entity_poly.pdbx_seq_one_letter_code
_entity_poly.pdbx_strand_id
1 'polypeptide(L)'
;GQRRMNPLNIQMLSRTLHEQIFRGAQVRYSAEEVQRSVQHLQRHELWGKETSTLPDVHLQLPRMYGDNIDEHFRLLAQKQSLPYLEAANELLRCELPPLPEQWAWKLGWTRYGPDGRAEPVDFPEERAMVFDVEVCVADGHCPTLAVAVSPHAWYSWCSRRLLEQRYSWSSHLTLADLIPMESPAGASCASKQDWMERVVVGHNVAFDRAFIKEQYLIQGSKMRFLDTMSMHMAISGLTGFQRSLWMAAKHGKRKGLQQVREHMRKMRSKAEGPAITSWDWVHVSSINNLADVHALYVGGEPLEKEAREIFVKGTMADIRTNFQDLMSYCARDVQATHEVFQEQLPLFMERCPHPVTFAGMLEMGVSYLPVNGNWKRYLNDAQGVYEELQKEMKKSLMNLANDACQLLHEHRYKDDPWLWDLEWDTQEFKQKKNPGKKKKGQDGNSQVSPAAMDAEESAQEWQEVLLAPSDPGPPSEEEELKVSASQLCLERLKETVALQPKRLQHLPGHPGWYRKLCPRLEEEGWVPGPSLISLQMRVTPKLMRLAWDGFPLHYSEKHGWGYLVPGRQDNLSAAPAETNGPSCPHRVIEDLYRQHCLEKGKEKPPGLEAALEDELLVMDNSMLWKKVEELSRIEVDAEEKMSKADQSLVRRFSCGMGWWIGLSFPPAMPENVLGIDSLCWSQEEMRSQPLFHHGNGPYNDVNIPGCWFFKLPHKATLTPLLLLKDGNSNNVGSPFAKDFLPQMEDGTLRAAVGRTHGTRALEINKMISFWRNAHKRISSQMVVWLKKGELPRVVTRHPDYNEEDNYGAILPQVVTAGTVTRRAVEPTWLTASNARADRVGSELKAMVQVPPGYSLVGADVDSQELWIAAVLGEAQFAGMHGCTAFGWMTLQGKKSNATDLHSKTAATVGISREHAKVFNYGRIYGAGQPFAERLLMQFNHRLSQQQAREKAQQMYAVTKGIRRFHLSEEGEWLVTELDLAVDRAEDGSVSGQDVQRLQREAIKRSRRGKKWNVVEQRVWAGGTESEMFNKLESIALSPSPQTPVLGCHISRALEPAMVKGEFVTSRVNWVVQSSAVDYLHLMLVAMKWLFEEFDINGRFCISIHDEVRYLVQHQDRYRAALALQITNLLTRCMFAYKLGLQDLPQSVAFFSAVDIDQCLRKEVTMNCVTPSNPMGMEKYGIPQGEALDIYQIIEITKGSLEK
;
A
#
# COMPACT_ATOMS: atom_id res chain seq x y z
N GLY A 1 34.78 33.68 9.01
CA GLY A 1 35.73 33.26 7.95
C GLY A 1 35.09 33.49 6.59
N GLN A 2 35.84 33.32 5.50
CA GLN A 2 35.27 33.35 4.14
C GLN A 2 34.58 31.99 3.88
N ARG A 3 33.31 32.00 3.48
CA ARG A 3 32.50 30.80 3.26
C ARG A 3 33.09 29.97 2.10
N ARG A 4 33.12 28.63 2.24
CA ARG A 4 33.57 27.72 1.18
C ARG A 4 32.46 27.57 0.13
N MET A 5 32.75 27.96 -1.11
CA MET A 5 31.86 27.81 -2.26
C MET A 5 32.54 26.97 -3.34
N ASN A 6 31.80 26.13 -4.06
CA ASN A 6 32.30 25.48 -5.26
C ASN A 6 32.24 26.44 -6.48
N PRO A 7 32.81 26.08 -7.65
CA PRO A 7 32.77 26.91 -8.86
C PRO A 7 31.36 27.23 -9.40
N LEU A 8 30.32 26.55 -8.89
CA LEU A 8 28.92 26.72 -9.28
C LEU A 8 28.12 27.56 -8.27
N ASN A 9 28.80 28.26 -7.34
CA ASN A 9 28.23 29.08 -6.28
C ASN A 9 27.32 28.30 -5.29
N ILE A 10 27.63 27.04 -5.03
CA ILE A 10 27.01 26.22 -3.99
C ILE A 10 27.89 26.23 -2.74
N GLN A 11 27.28 26.47 -1.58
CA GLN A 11 27.97 26.47 -0.29
C GLN A 11 28.31 25.04 0.13
N MET A 12 29.60 24.79 0.34
CA MET A 12 30.16 23.53 0.80
C MET A 12 30.30 23.53 2.33
N LEU A 13 30.63 22.38 2.92
CA LEU A 13 30.91 22.26 4.35
C LEU A 13 31.88 23.33 4.85
N SER A 14 31.69 23.76 6.10
CA SER A 14 32.64 24.65 6.78
C SER A 14 34.05 24.04 6.78
N ARG A 15 35.09 24.88 6.75
CA ARG A 15 36.48 24.43 6.66
C ARG A 15 36.84 23.44 7.77
N THR A 16 36.39 23.71 8.99
CA THR A 16 36.62 22.87 10.17
C THR A 16 35.99 21.49 10.04
N LEU A 17 34.78 21.38 9.45
CA LEU A 17 34.12 20.09 9.21
C LEU A 17 34.79 19.31 8.06
N HIS A 18 35.15 20.01 6.98
CA HIS A 18 35.83 19.40 5.83
C HIS A 18 37.21 18.85 6.21
N GLU A 19 37.99 19.59 7.00
CA GLU A 19 39.30 19.15 7.51
C GLU A 19 39.19 17.94 8.46
N GLN A 20 38.10 17.82 9.24
CA GLN A 20 37.88 16.65 10.11
C GLN A 20 37.44 15.40 9.33
N ILE A 21 36.49 15.52 8.39
CA ILE A 21 35.89 14.37 7.68
C ILE A 21 36.77 13.90 6.52
N PHE A 22 37.21 14.82 5.67
CA PHE A 22 37.96 14.54 4.44
C PHE A 22 39.47 14.79 4.60
N ARG A 23 39.95 14.98 5.84
CA ARG A 23 41.38 15.18 6.19
C ARG A 23 42.07 16.27 5.37
N GLY A 24 41.31 17.30 4.95
CA GLY A 24 41.83 18.43 4.16
C GLY A 24 42.13 18.12 2.69
N ALA A 25 41.53 17.07 2.11
CA ALA A 25 41.69 16.71 0.70
C ALA A 25 41.47 17.91 -0.24
N GLN A 26 42.47 18.23 -1.08
CA GLN A 26 42.35 19.32 -2.05
C GLN A 26 41.42 18.92 -3.20
N VAL A 27 40.19 19.40 -3.16
CA VAL A 27 39.26 19.26 -4.29
C VAL A 27 39.70 20.20 -5.41
N ARG A 28 40.02 19.62 -6.58
CA ARG A 28 40.34 20.34 -7.81
C ARG A 28 39.35 19.91 -8.89
N TYR A 29 38.87 20.88 -9.67
CA TYR A 29 37.88 20.66 -10.72
C TYR A 29 38.51 21.04 -12.07
N SER A 30 38.23 20.29 -13.14
CA SER A 30 38.69 20.70 -14.47
C SER A 30 37.93 21.94 -14.94
N ALA A 31 38.62 22.86 -15.63
CA ALA A 31 37.99 24.02 -16.25
C ALA A 31 36.94 23.60 -17.30
N GLU A 32 37.16 22.47 -17.98
CA GLU A 32 36.24 21.89 -18.97
C GLU A 32 34.96 21.37 -18.30
N GLU A 33 35.07 20.66 -17.19
CA GLU A 33 33.95 20.14 -16.41
C GLU A 33 33.09 21.26 -15.81
N VAL A 34 33.74 22.30 -15.28
CA VAL A 34 33.06 23.51 -14.78
C VAL A 34 32.32 24.20 -15.91
N GLN A 35 32.95 24.40 -17.07
CA GLN A 35 32.31 25.05 -18.21
C GLN A 35 31.13 24.23 -18.77
N ARG A 36 31.26 22.90 -18.87
CA ARG A 36 30.19 21.97 -19.25
C ARG A 36 29.00 22.06 -18.27
N SER A 37 29.28 22.14 -16.98
CA SER A 37 28.27 22.31 -15.93
C SER A 37 27.53 23.64 -16.04
N VAL A 38 28.27 24.75 -16.22
CA VAL A 38 27.68 26.08 -16.43
C VAL A 38 26.81 26.12 -17.68
N GLN A 39 27.26 25.55 -18.80
CA GLN A 39 26.46 25.45 -20.04
C GLN A 39 25.18 24.63 -19.82
N HIS A 40 25.24 23.50 -19.11
CA HIS A 40 24.07 22.69 -18.78
C HIS A 40 23.06 23.46 -17.91
N LEU A 41 23.52 24.15 -16.87
CA LEU A 41 22.67 24.99 -16.01
C LEU A 41 22.08 26.20 -16.75
N GLN A 42 22.79 26.75 -17.75
CA GLN A 42 22.28 27.80 -18.64
C GLN A 42 21.19 27.27 -19.58
N ARG A 43 21.41 26.11 -20.23
CA ARG A 43 20.43 25.42 -21.10
C ARG A 43 19.09 25.15 -20.39
N HIS A 44 19.10 25.03 -19.06
CA HIS A 44 17.91 24.76 -18.24
C HIS A 44 17.42 25.95 -17.39
N GLU A 45 17.91 27.18 -17.63
CA GLU A 45 17.51 28.42 -16.94
C GLU A 45 17.71 28.38 -15.41
N LEU A 46 18.80 27.79 -14.93
CA LEU A 46 19.16 27.73 -13.50
C LEU A 46 20.37 28.60 -13.15
N TRP A 47 21.30 28.79 -14.09
CA TRP A 47 22.49 29.60 -13.87
C TRP A 47 22.16 31.07 -13.54
N GLY A 48 22.86 31.64 -12.57
CA GLY A 48 22.69 33.05 -12.16
C GLY A 48 21.47 33.36 -11.28
N LYS A 49 20.69 32.36 -10.87
CA LYS A 49 19.61 32.55 -9.89
C LYS A 49 20.16 32.64 -8.46
N GLU A 50 19.49 33.41 -7.60
CA GLU A 50 19.90 33.63 -6.21
C GLU A 50 19.95 32.33 -5.37
N THR A 51 21.15 31.98 -4.90
CA THR A 51 21.36 30.86 -3.97
C THR A 51 21.16 31.31 -2.52
N SER A 52 20.50 30.49 -1.71
CA SER A 52 20.44 30.72 -0.25
C SER A 52 21.77 30.32 0.36
N THR A 53 22.35 31.21 1.17
CA THR A 53 23.54 30.91 1.98
C THR A 53 23.14 30.75 3.44
N LEU A 54 23.65 29.71 4.07
CA LEU A 54 23.45 29.37 5.48
C LEU A 54 24.64 29.91 6.31
N PRO A 55 24.48 30.10 7.64
CA PRO A 55 25.61 30.28 8.53
C PRO A 55 26.59 29.09 8.47
N ASP A 56 27.87 29.34 8.72
CA ASP A 56 28.87 28.26 8.83
C ASP A 56 28.70 27.56 10.19
N VAL A 57 28.61 26.22 10.18
CA VAL A 57 28.57 25.42 11.41
C VAL A 57 29.99 25.11 11.88
N HIS A 58 30.31 25.48 13.12
CA HIS A 58 31.56 25.14 13.79
C HIS A 58 31.27 24.08 14.87
N LEU A 59 31.69 22.85 14.61
CA LEU A 59 31.47 21.69 15.48
C LEU A 59 32.75 20.85 15.52
N GLN A 60 33.13 20.37 16.70
CA GLN A 60 34.17 19.38 16.87
C GLN A 60 33.53 18.00 16.83
N LEU A 61 33.88 17.20 15.83
CA LEU A 61 33.32 15.86 15.66
C LEU A 61 34.01 14.87 16.59
N PRO A 62 33.31 13.81 17.05
CA PRO A 62 33.94 12.69 17.73
C PRO A 62 35.05 12.07 16.89
N ARG A 63 36.08 11.54 17.55
CA ARG A 63 37.25 10.96 16.87
C ARG A 63 36.85 9.73 16.04
N MET A 64 36.94 9.84 14.71
CA MET A 64 36.78 8.70 13.81
C MET A 64 37.90 7.66 14.04
N TYR A 65 37.53 6.38 13.93
CA TYR A 65 38.46 5.26 14.16
C TYR A 65 39.30 4.88 12.93
N GLY A 66 38.79 5.10 11.71
CA GLY A 66 39.44 4.71 10.46
C GLY A 66 40.21 5.85 9.77
N ASP A 67 40.95 5.51 8.71
CA ASP A 67 41.72 6.49 7.91
C ASP A 67 40.86 7.31 6.95
N ASN A 68 39.65 6.84 6.68
CA ASN A 68 38.62 7.52 5.92
C ASN A 68 37.23 7.13 6.46
N ILE A 69 36.19 7.78 5.96
CA ILE A 69 34.81 7.59 6.45
C ILE A 69 34.26 6.18 6.18
N ASP A 70 34.64 5.55 5.06
CA ASP A 70 34.27 4.17 4.72
C ASP A 70 34.87 3.17 5.70
N GLU A 71 36.18 3.25 5.93
CA GLU A 71 36.85 2.42 6.94
C GLU A 71 36.30 2.65 8.36
N HIS A 72 36.01 3.90 8.73
CA HIS A 72 35.36 4.19 10.01
C HIS A 72 34.02 3.45 10.14
N PHE A 73 33.14 3.53 9.13
CA PHE A 73 31.87 2.79 9.13
C PHE A 73 32.04 1.27 9.14
N ARG A 74 33.06 0.73 8.45
CA ARG A 74 33.38 -0.71 8.53
C ARG A 74 33.79 -1.12 9.95
N LEU A 75 34.68 -0.37 10.58
CA LEU A 75 35.14 -0.62 11.95
C LEU A 75 34.00 -0.51 12.97
N LEU A 76 33.11 0.49 12.84
CA LEU A 76 31.91 0.62 13.67
C LEU A 76 31.02 -0.61 13.55
N ALA A 77 30.67 -0.99 12.32
CA ALA A 77 29.79 -2.13 12.09
C ALA A 77 30.43 -3.45 12.54
N GLN A 78 31.74 -3.63 12.34
CA GLN A 78 32.48 -4.79 12.85
C GLN A 78 32.43 -4.84 14.38
N LYS A 79 32.77 -3.76 15.09
CA LYS A 79 32.70 -3.68 16.57
C LYS A 79 31.30 -4.04 17.09
N GLN A 80 30.24 -3.55 16.43
CA GLN A 80 28.86 -3.77 16.85
C GLN A 80 28.29 -5.15 16.48
N SER A 81 28.79 -5.80 15.44
CA SER A 81 28.22 -7.06 14.92
C SER A 81 29.07 -8.31 15.16
N LEU A 82 30.38 -8.17 15.39
CA LEU A 82 31.30 -9.30 15.55
C LEU A 82 30.87 -10.28 16.67
N PRO A 83 30.43 -9.85 17.88
CA PRO A 83 29.99 -10.80 18.92
C PRO A 83 28.81 -11.68 18.49
N TYR A 84 27.90 -11.12 17.68
CA TYR A 84 26.74 -11.83 17.14
C TYR A 84 27.13 -12.71 15.94
N LEU A 85 28.08 -12.26 15.13
CA LEU A 85 28.63 -13.04 14.02
C LEU A 85 29.43 -14.24 14.52
N GLU A 86 30.19 -14.12 15.59
CA GLU A 86 30.89 -15.23 16.26
C GLU A 86 29.89 -16.26 16.78
N ALA A 87 28.88 -15.83 17.55
CA ALA A 87 27.81 -16.70 18.04
C ALA A 87 27.01 -17.37 16.89
N ALA A 88 26.73 -16.62 15.82
CA ALA A 88 26.11 -17.17 14.61
C ALA A 88 26.99 -18.21 13.90
N ASN A 89 28.32 -18.03 13.91
CA ASN A 89 29.28 -18.98 13.34
C ASN A 89 29.45 -20.25 14.19
N GLU A 90 29.28 -20.17 15.52
CA GLU A 90 29.20 -21.35 16.39
C GLU A 90 28.03 -22.25 15.96
N LEU A 91 26.86 -21.65 15.73
CA LEU A 91 25.63 -22.33 15.31
C LEU A 91 25.64 -22.76 13.83
N LEU A 92 26.37 -22.05 12.96
CA LEU A 92 26.61 -22.46 11.57
C LEU A 92 27.41 -23.77 11.47
N ARG A 93 28.38 -23.98 12.38
CA ARG A 93 29.35 -25.08 12.32
C ARG A 93 28.97 -26.30 13.16
N CYS A 94 27.93 -26.23 13.98
CA CYS A 94 27.52 -27.36 14.81
C CYS A 94 26.69 -28.38 14.04
N GLU A 95 26.94 -29.67 14.30
CA GLU A 95 25.95 -30.72 14.08
C GLU A 95 24.94 -30.66 15.23
N LEU A 96 23.64 -30.70 14.94
CA LEU A 96 22.62 -30.60 15.98
C LEU A 96 22.61 -31.87 16.86
N PRO A 97 22.33 -31.73 18.17
CA PRO A 97 22.09 -32.89 19.04
C PRO A 97 20.88 -33.70 18.55
N PRO A 98 20.83 -35.03 18.82
CA PRO A 98 19.73 -35.88 18.39
C PRO A 98 18.39 -35.39 18.94
N LEU A 99 17.35 -35.47 18.11
CA LEU A 99 15.99 -35.07 18.48
C LEU A 99 15.47 -35.93 19.66
N PRO A 100 14.89 -35.34 20.73
CA PRO A 100 14.26 -36.11 21.80
C PRO A 100 13.10 -36.98 21.31
N GLU A 101 13.08 -38.25 21.70
CA GLU A 101 11.97 -39.18 21.39
C GLU A 101 10.68 -38.86 22.15
N GLN A 102 10.79 -38.21 23.32
CA GLN A 102 9.65 -37.81 24.17
C GLN A 102 9.88 -36.45 24.78
N TRP A 103 8.87 -35.58 24.68
CA TRP A 103 8.88 -34.23 25.24
C TRP A 103 8.23 -34.20 26.62
N ALA A 104 8.82 -33.45 27.55
CA ALA A 104 8.40 -33.36 28.93
C ALA A 104 7.17 -32.44 29.09
N TRP A 105 6.10 -32.97 29.67
CA TRP A 105 4.90 -32.21 30.07
C TRP A 105 5.15 -31.46 31.39
N LYS A 106 5.98 -30.40 31.35
CA LYS A 106 6.40 -29.59 32.51
C LYS A 106 6.27 -28.10 32.23
N LEU A 107 6.00 -27.31 33.28
CA LEU A 107 5.88 -25.85 33.18
C LEU A 107 7.24 -25.19 32.92
N GLY A 108 7.28 -24.23 32.01
CA GLY A 108 8.49 -23.47 31.71
C GLY A 108 9.47 -24.27 30.84
N TRP A 109 10.77 -23.94 30.94
CA TRP A 109 11.80 -24.55 30.11
C TRP A 109 12.26 -25.91 30.65
N THR A 110 12.38 -26.89 29.74
CA THR A 110 13.09 -28.15 29.96
C THR A 110 14.19 -28.28 28.91
N ARG A 111 15.41 -28.58 29.37
CA ARG A 111 16.61 -28.85 28.58
C ARG A 111 16.75 -30.35 28.34
N TYR A 112 17.15 -30.74 27.13
CA TYR A 112 17.42 -32.13 26.75
C TYR A 112 18.89 -32.24 26.32
N GLY A 113 19.69 -32.95 27.11
CA GLY A 113 21.09 -33.21 26.80
C GLY A 113 21.27 -34.26 25.69
N PRO A 114 22.47 -34.37 25.09
CA PRO A 114 22.77 -35.39 24.07
C PRO A 114 22.65 -36.83 24.57
N ASP A 115 22.61 -37.04 25.89
CA ASP A 115 22.38 -38.32 26.56
C ASP A 115 20.90 -38.59 26.87
N GLY A 116 19.99 -37.74 26.38
CA GLY A 116 18.54 -37.85 26.54
C GLY A 116 18.00 -37.40 27.90
N ARG A 117 18.82 -36.83 28.80
CA ARG A 117 18.34 -36.34 30.10
C ARG A 117 17.53 -35.06 29.96
N ALA A 118 16.35 -35.04 30.59
CA ALA A 118 15.41 -33.91 30.61
C ALA A 118 15.44 -33.17 31.95
N GLU A 119 16.08 -31.99 31.99
CA GLU A 119 16.30 -31.18 33.19
C GLU A 119 15.53 -29.84 33.12
N PRO A 120 14.79 -29.42 34.17
CA PRO A 120 14.13 -28.12 34.19
C PRO A 120 15.16 -26.99 34.35
N VAL A 121 15.01 -25.91 33.59
CA VAL A 121 15.88 -24.72 33.63
C VAL A 121 15.04 -23.44 33.66
N ASP A 122 15.61 -22.32 34.11
CA ASP A 122 14.90 -21.03 34.14
C ASP A 122 14.81 -20.38 32.74
N PHE A 123 15.88 -20.50 31.95
CA PHE A 123 16.02 -20.02 30.56
C PHE A 123 17.21 -20.74 29.88
N PRO A 124 17.32 -20.75 28.54
CA PRO A 124 18.44 -21.39 27.83
C PRO A 124 19.79 -20.68 28.12
N GLU A 125 20.84 -21.42 28.43
CA GLU A 125 22.12 -20.83 28.86
C GLU A 125 22.98 -20.34 27.69
N GLU A 126 22.84 -20.93 26.49
CA GLU A 126 23.73 -20.74 25.36
C GLU A 126 23.63 -19.36 24.67
N ARG A 127 24.72 -18.94 24.00
CA ARG A 127 24.82 -17.64 23.30
C ARG A 127 24.08 -17.60 21.96
N ALA A 128 23.93 -18.75 21.32
CA ALA A 128 23.33 -18.91 20.00
C ALA A 128 22.35 -20.06 20.00
N MET A 129 21.15 -19.82 19.46
CA MET A 129 20.10 -20.83 19.33
C MET A 129 19.17 -20.52 18.15
N VAL A 130 18.54 -21.56 17.60
CA VAL A 130 17.36 -21.42 16.73
C VAL A 130 16.12 -21.57 17.61
N PHE A 131 15.07 -20.78 17.38
CA PHE A 131 13.88 -20.67 18.23
C PHE A 131 12.62 -20.46 17.39
N ASP A 132 11.52 -21.09 17.80
CA ASP A 132 10.18 -20.99 17.21
C ASP A 132 9.10 -21.03 18.30
N VAL A 133 8.00 -20.29 18.11
CA VAL A 133 6.89 -20.18 19.08
C VAL A 133 5.54 -20.42 18.42
N GLU A 134 4.76 -21.36 18.97
CA GLU A 134 3.40 -21.63 18.50
C GLU A 134 2.30 -21.14 19.47
N VAL A 135 1.20 -20.66 18.86
CA VAL A 135 0.12 -19.93 19.53
C VAL A 135 -1.24 -20.49 19.12
N CYS A 136 -2.07 -20.87 20.09
CA CYS A 136 -3.45 -21.28 19.82
C CYS A 136 -4.35 -20.07 19.52
N VAL A 137 -4.53 -19.76 18.23
CA VAL A 137 -5.17 -18.52 17.75
C VAL A 137 -6.64 -18.42 18.17
N ALA A 138 -7.37 -19.54 18.24
CA ALA A 138 -8.75 -19.58 18.71
C ALA A 138 -8.90 -19.17 20.19
N ASP A 139 -7.83 -19.35 20.96
CA ASP A 139 -7.82 -19.29 22.42
C ASP A 139 -7.15 -18.00 22.95
N GLY A 140 -6.35 -17.29 22.14
CA GLY A 140 -5.85 -15.93 22.43
C GLY A 140 -4.43 -15.65 21.92
N HIS A 141 -3.83 -14.55 22.41
CA HIS A 141 -2.50 -14.07 22.00
C HIS A 141 -1.39 -14.44 23.01
N CYS A 142 -1.50 -15.58 23.69
CA CYS A 142 -0.45 -16.07 24.61
C CYS A 142 0.39 -17.15 23.93
N PRO A 143 1.71 -17.20 24.17
CA PRO A 143 2.53 -18.32 23.70
C PRO A 143 2.02 -19.63 24.32
N THR A 144 1.88 -20.68 23.51
CA THR A 144 1.34 -21.97 23.95
C THR A 144 2.46 -22.97 24.17
N LEU A 145 3.34 -23.10 23.17
CA LEU A 145 4.52 -23.95 23.11
C LEU A 145 5.66 -23.16 22.46
N ALA A 146 6.89 -23.49 22.80
CA ALA A 146 8.05 -23.06 22.04
C ALA A 146 9.15 -24.13 22.07
N VAL A 147 9.95 -24.18 21.02
CA VAL A 147 11.11 -25.07 20.91
C VAL A 147 12.34 -24.23 20.60
N ALA A 148 13.48 -24.57 21.21
CA ALA A 148 14.76 -24.04 20.81
C ALA A 148 15.78 -25.18 20.65
N VAL A 149 16.78 -24.96 19.78
CA VAL A 149 17.97 -25.81 19.69
C VAL A 149 19.23 -24.96 19.74
N SER A 150 20.21 -25.45 20.49
CA SER A 150 21.55 -24.88 20.59
C SER A 150 22.58 -25.91 20.10
N PRO A 151 23.85 -25.54 19.92
CA PRO A 151 24.93 -26.49 19.61
C PRO A 151 25.11 -27.63 20.63
N HIS A 152 24.52 -27.55 21.82
CA HIS A 152 24.75 -28.49 22.92
C HIS A 152 23.50 -29.24 23.40
N ALA A 153 22.30 -28.68 23.22
CA ALA A 153 21.05 -29.19 23.77
C ALA A 153 19.81 -28.71 23.02
N TRP A 154 18.76 -29.54 23.04
CA TRP A 154 17.40 -29.13 22.70
C TRP A 154 16.69 -28.53 23.92
N TYR A 155 15.68 -27.70 23.68
CA TYR A 155 14.88 -27.06 24.71
C TYR A 155 13.40 -27.04 24.32
N SER A 156 12.52 -27.33 25.28
CA SER A 156 11.07 -27.15 25.15
C SER A 156 10.54 -26.21 26.21
N TRP A 157 9.66 -25.30 25.84
CA TRP A 157 8.89 -24.47 26.77
C TRP A 157 7.40 -24.81 26.67
N CYS A 158 6.76 -25.07 27.81
CA CYS A 158 5.30 -25.23 27.86
C CYS A 158 4.65 -24.14 28.72
N SER A 159 3.60 -23.53 28.17
CA SER A 159 2.80 -22.53 28.85
C SER A 159 2.04 -23.10 30.05
N ARG A 160 1.80 -22.26 31.07
CA ARG A 160 0.93 -22.57 32.21
C ARG A 160 -0.48 -22.96 31.78
N ARG A 161 -0.99 -22.29 30.74
CA ARG A 161 -2.30 -22.54 30.12
C ARG A 161 -2.45 -23.95 29.59
N LEU A 162 -1.41 -24.50 28.96
CA LEU A 162 -1.47 -25.85 28.41
C LEU A 162 -1.70 -26.90 29.51
N LEU A 163 -1.06 -26.71 30.67
CA LEU A 163 -1.04 -27.66 31.77
C LEU A 163 -2.25 -27.53 32.72
N GLU A 164 -2.72 -26.31 32.99
CA GLU A 164 -3.81 -26.06 33.96
C GLU A 164 -5.21 -26.17 33.32
N GLN A 165 -6.01 -27.15 33.77
CA GLN A 165 -7.37 -27.36 33.23
C GLN A 165 -8.37 -26.24 33.58
N ARG A 166 -8.14 -25.48 34.66
CA ARG A 166 -9.00 -24.36 35.12
C ARG A 166 -8.23 -23.04 35.15
N TYR A 167 -7.68 -22.64 34.01
CA TYR A 167 -7.01 -21.35 33.87
C TYR A 167 -8.03 -20.25 33.51
N SER A 168 -8.22 -19.27 34.40
CA SER A 168 -9.02 -18.07 34.13
C SER A 168 -8.11 -16.92 33.71
N TRP A 169 -8.19 -16.50 32.44
CA TRP A 169 -7.35 -15.45 31.88
C TRP A 169 -7.83 -14.04 32.25
N SER A 170 -6.89 -13.16 32.61
CA SER A 170 -7.09 -11.72 32.57
C SER A 170 -6.83 -11.20 31.16
N SER A 171 -7.70 -10.35 30.59
CA SER A 171 -7.55 -9.74 29.25
C SER A 171 -6.33 -8.84 29.04
N HIS A 172 -5.40 -8.84 30.00
CA HIS A 172 -4.23 -8.00 30.11
C HIS A 172 -3.00 -8.90 30.15
N LEU A 173 -2.16 -8.85 29.11
CA LEU A 173 -0.87 -9.55 29.08
C LEU A 173 0.14 -8.84 29.98
N THR A 174 0.90 -9.62 30.74
CA THR A 174 2.01 -9.14 31.59
C THR A 174 3.29 -9.89 31.27
N LEU A 175 4.44 -9.43 31.77
CA LEU A 175 5.73 -10.12 31.60
C LEU A 175 5.75 -11.56 32.16
N ALA A 176 4.80 -11.94 33.01
CA ALA A 176 4.69 -13.29 33.57
C ALA A 176 4.02 -14.29 32.60
N ASP A 177 3.34 -13.81 31.56
CA ASP A 177 2.67 -14.61 30.54
C ASP A 177 3.57 -14.91 29.32
N LEU A 178 4.78 -14.33 29.31
CA LEU A 178 5.75 -14.39 28.22
C LEU A 178 6.89 -15.39 28.49
N ILE A 179 7.64 -15.73 27.45
CA ILE A 179 8.76 -16.68 27.49
C ILE A 179 10.00 -15.96 28.02
N PRO A 180 10.60 -16.38 29.16
CA PRO A 180 11.87 -15.85 29.63
C PRO A 180 13.03 -16.41 28.81
N MET A 181 13.94 -15.55 28.34
CA MET A 181 15.11 -15.98 27.56
C MET A 181 16.45 -15.58 28.17
N GLU A 182 16.47 -14.60 29.08
CA GLU A 182 17.70 -14.06 29.68
C GLU A 182 17.58 -13.84 31.20
N SER A 183 16.38 -13.98 31.79
CA SER A 183 16.14 -13.74 33.21
C SER A 183 15.08 -14.68 33.81
N PRO A 184 15.24 -15.15 35.06
CA PRO A 184 14.28 -16.06 35.69
C PRO A 184 12.83 -15.53 35.75
N ALA A 185 11.88 -16.46 35.84
CA ALA A 185 10.46 -16.13 35.99
C ALA A 185 10.23 -15.33 37.29
N GLY A 186 9.77 -14.08 37.16
CA GLY A 186 9.54 -13.16 38.29
C GLY A 186 10.71 -12.23 38.67
N ALA A 187 11.86 -12.31 38.01
CA ALA A 187 12.96 -11.35 38.23
C ALA A 187 12.57 -9.92 37.80
N SER A 188 12.59 -8.98 38.76
CA SER A 188 12.42 -7.53 38.54
C SER A 188 13.74 -6.92 38.05
N CYS A 189 13.85 -6.66 36.75
CA CYS A 189 15.07 -6.13 36.15
C CYS A 189 15.14 -4.59 36.25
N ALA A 190 15.40 -4.08 37.46
CA ALA A 190 15.40 -2.64 37.77
C ALA A 190 16.80 -2.01 37.99
N SER A 191 17.87 -2.71 37.62
CA SER A 191 19.28 -2.25 37.75
C SER A 191 20.12 -2.77 36.59
N LYS A 192 21.23 -2.06 36.27
CA LYS A 192 22.23 -2.44 35.25
C LYS A 192 22.68 -3.90 35.44
N GLN A 193 22.04 -4.84 34.76
CA GLN A 193 22.54 -6.19 34.57
C GLN A 193 23.53 -6.16 33.40
N ASP A 194 24.64 -6.89 33.54
CA ASP A 194 25.61 -7.03 32.46
C ASP A 194 25.06 -8.06 31.47
N TRP A 195 24.20 -7.60 30.56
CA TRP A 195 23.60 -8.45 29.53
C TRP A 195 24.69 -9.01 28.61
N MET A 196 24.64 -10.32 28.38
CA MET A 196 25.52 -11.00 27.43
C MET A 196 25.04 -10.78 26.00
N GLU A 197 25.94 -10.62 25.04
CA GLU A 197 25.59 -10.62 23.61
C GLU A 197 25.10 -12.02 23.20
N ARG A 198 23.82 -12.10 22.82
CA ARG A 198 23.13 -13.34 22.40
C ARG A 198 22.49 -13.18 21.03
N VAL A 199 22.47 -14.26 20.24
CA VAL A 199 21.82 -14.29 18.93
C VAL A 199 20.74 -15.39 18.89
N VAL A 200 19.55 -15.01 18.43
CA VAL A 200 18.44 -15.94 18.18
C VAL A 200 18.14 -15.96 16.70
N VAL A 201 18.18 -17.15 16.10
CA VAL A 201 17.81 -17.41 14.71
C VAL A 201 16.38 -17.95 14.68
N GLY A 202 15.62 -17.62 13.64
CA GLY A 202 14.30 -18.22 13.41
C GLY A 202 13.76 -17.92 12.02
N HIS A 203 12.50 -18.26 11.78
CA HIS A 203 11.83 -18.04 10.50
C HIS A 203 10.57 -17.20 10.70
N ASN A 204 10.61 -15.91 10.32
CA ASN A 204 9.67 -14.87 10.77
C ASN A 204 9.89 -14.43 12.22
N VAL A 205 11.15 -14.26 12.64
CA VAL A 205 11.56 -13.93 14.02
C VAL A 205 10.84 -12.73 14.65
N ALA A 206 10.32 -11.82 13.83
CA ALA A 206 9.54 -10.68 14.31
C ALA A 206 8.24 -11.11 15.04
N PHE A 207 7.68 -12.29 14.70
CA PHE A 207 6.58 -12.92 15.42
C PHE A 207 7.07 -13.57 16.72
N ASP A 208 8.09 -14.42 16.66
CA ASP A 208 8.62 -15.16 17.83
C ASP A 208 9.14 -14.21 18.92
N ARG A 209 9.84 -13.15 18.50
CA ARG A 209 10.34 -12.06 19.34
C ARG A 209 9.23 -11.41 20.16
N ALA A 210 8.01 -11.31 19.62
CA ALA A 210 6.89 -10.71 20.32
C ALA A 210 6.50 -11.51 21.58
N PHE A 211 6.91 -12.78 21.72
CA PHE A 211 6.63 -13.60 22.89
C PHE A 211 7.79 -13.65 23.91
N ILE A 212 8.90 -12.97 23.64
CA ILE A 212 10.07 -12.93 24.52
C ILE A 212 9.92 -11.82 25.58
N LYS A 213 9.99 -12.21 26.85
CA LYS A 213 9.81 -11.36 28.03
C LYS A 213 10.71 -10.12 28.04
N GLU A 214 12.02 -10.30 27.87
CA GLU A 214 13.02 -9.24 28.06
C GLU A 214 12.96 -8.15 26.98
N GLN A 215 12.36 -8.44 25.82
CA GLN A 215 12.26 -7.49 24.71
C GLN A 215 11.36 -6.28 25.01
N TYR A 216 10.41 -6.45 25.95
CA TYR A 216 9.49 -5.44 26.46
C TYR A 216 10.08 -4.52 27.55
N LEU A 217 11.30 -4.77 28.03
CA LEU A 217 11.96 -3.87 28.97
C LEU A 217 12.34 -2.55 28.27
N ILE A 218 12.08 -1.41 28.90
CA ILE A 218 12.40 -0.07 28.34
C ILE A 218 13.89 0.03 28.01
N GLN A 219 14.75 -0.41 28.94
CA GLN A 219 16.15 -0.68 28.68
C GLN A 219 16.26 -2.09 28.10
N GLY A 220 16.40 -2.19 26.77
CA GLY A 220 16.47 -3.46 26.06
C GLY A 220 17.78 -4.23 26.35
N SER A 221 17.74 -5.54 26.20
CA SER A 221 18.90 -6.41 26.35
C SER A 221 19.86 -6.35 25.14
N LYS A 222 21.00 -7.04 25.29
CA LYS A 222 21.95 -7.30 24.19
C LYS A 222 21.57 -8.53 23.36
N MET A 223 20.35 -9.04 23.44
CA MET A 223 19.87 -10.04 22.49
C MET A 223 19.62 -9.40 21.11
N ARG A 224 20.01 -10.08 20.03
CA ARG A 224 19.70 -9.70 18.64
C ARG A 224 19.20 -10.90 17.85
N PHE A 225 18.56 -10.62 16.72
CA PHE A 225 17.72 -11.57 15.99
C PHE A 225 18.14 -11.70 14.52
N LEU A 226 18.18 -12.93 14.01
CA LEU A 226 18.49 -13.26 12.62
C LEU A 226 17.33 -14.00 11.96
N ASP A 227 16.64 -13.32 11.05
CA ASP A 227 15.47 -13.85 10.35
C ASP A 227 15.83 -14.46 8.99
N THR A 228 15.65 -15.76 8.86
CA THR A 228 15.85 -16.51 7.60
C THR A 228 14.87 -16.07 6.50
N MET A 229 13.69 -15.54 6.85
CA MET A 229 12.77 -15.01 5.85
C MET A 229 13.33 -13.71 5.22
N SER A 230 13.87 -12.81 6.04
CA SER A 230 14.55 -11.58 5.60
C SER A 230 15.81 -11.87 4.79
N MET A 231 16.66 -12.82 5.22
CA MET A 231 17.84 -13.23 4.45
C MET A 231 17.45 -13.85 3.10
N HIS A 232 16.44 -14.72 3.06
CA HIS A 232 15.89 -15.26 1.82
C HIS A 232 15.41 -14.14 0.86
N MET A 233 14.70 -13.12 1.35
CA MET A 233 14.25 -12.00 0.53
C MET A 233 15.40 -11.18 -0.07
N ALA A 234 16.50 -11.00 0.66
CA ALA A 234 17.71 -10.34 0.15
C ALA A 234 18.42 -11.20 -0.92
N ILE A 235 18.54 -12.52 -0.73
CA ILE A 235 19.27 -13.43 -1.62
C ILE A 235 18.47 -13.80 -2.88
N SER A 236 17.21 -14.20 -2.69
CA SER A 236 16.36 -14.86 -3.70
C SER A 236 14.91 -14.35 -3.67
N GLY A 237 14.61 -13.19 -3.10
CA GLY A 237 13.24 -12.65 -3.07
C GLY A 237 12.66 -12.36 -4.46
N LEU A 238 11.34 -12.52 -4.58
CA LEU A 238 10.54 -12.24 -5.78
C LEU A 238 9.85 -10.87 -5.72
N THR A 239 9.74 -10.16 -6.84
CA THR A 239 8.85 -8.98 -6.94
C THR A 239 7.38 -9.36 -6.80
N GLY A 240 6.50 -8.39 -6.52
CA GLY A 240 5.06 -8.63 -6.38
C GLY A 240 4.41 -9.23 -7.63
N PHE A 241 4.93 -8.90 -8.82
CA PHE A 241 4.52 -9.53 -10.07
C PHE A 241 5.14 -10.94 -10.23
N GLN A 242 6.45 -11.10 -10.04
CA GLN A 242 7.11 -12.41 -10.14
C GLN A 242 6.50 -13.45 -9.19
N ARG A 243 6.21 -13.07 -7.93
CA ARG A 243 5.50 -13.91 -6.94
C ARG A 243 4.13 -14.36 -7.46
N SER A 244 3.42 -13.49 -8.18
CA SER A 244 2.11 -13.83 -8.77
C SER A 244 2.24 -14.82 -9.93
N LEU A 245 3.28 -14.71 -10.75
CA LEU A 245 3.59 -15.67 -11.81
C LEU A 245 4.06 -17.03 -11.25
N TRP A 246 4.94 -17.03 -10.26
CA TRP A 246 5.46 -18.23 -9.60
C TRP A 246 4.32 -19.05 -8.97
N MET A 247 3.38 -18.38 -8.29
CA MET A 247 2.14 -19.00 -7.79
C MET A 247 1.32 -19.65 -8.90
N ALA A 248 1.11 -18.95 -10.03
CA ALA A 248 0.35 -19.48 -11.15
C ALA A 248 1.03 -20.69 -11.83
N ALA A 249 2.37 -20.74 -11.82
CA ALA A 249 3.16 -21.85 -12.33
C ALA A 249 3.10 -23.09 -11.41
N LYS A 250 3.42 -22.93 -10.11
CA LYS A 250 3.53 -24.05 -9.16
C LYS A 250 2.18 -24.64 -8.74
N HIS A 251 1.14 -23.81 -8.57
CA HIS A 251 -0.16 -24.25 -8.02
C HIS A 251 -1.21 -24.65 -9.08
N GLY A 252 -0.80 -24.92 -10.33
CA GLY A 252 -1.57 -25.77 -11.26
C GLY A 252 -2.98 -25.31 -11.69
N LYS A 253 -3.42 -24.08 -11.39
CA LYS A 253 -4.74 -23.58 -11.82
C LYS A 253 -4.79 -23.45 -13.35
N ARG A 254 -5.30 -24.50 -14.03
CA ARG A 254 -5.38 -24.63 -15.52
C ARG A 254 -5.82 -23.34 -16.24
N LYS A 255 -6.78 -22.58 -15.68
CA LYS A 255 -7.25 -21.30 -16.24
C LYS A 255 -6.16 -20.19 -16.28
N GLY A 256 -5.33 -20.07 -15.24
CA GLY A 256 -4.22 -19.12 -15.22
C GLY A 256 -3.13 -19.49 -16.23
N LEU A 257 -2.76 -20.78 -16.28
CA LEU A 257 -1.76 -21.27 -17.24
C LEU A 257 -2.23 -21.12 -18.70
N GLN A 258 -3.52 -21.33 -18.98
CA GLN A 258 -4.10 -21.09 -20.31
C GLN A 258 -4.06 -19.61 -20.71
N GLN A 259 -4.36 -18.68 -19.81
CA GLN A 259 -4.39 -17.25 -20.14
C GLN A 259 -2.99 -16.63 -20.23
N VAL A 260 -2.05 -17.10 -19.42
CA VAL A 260 -0.61 -16.79 -19.60
C VAL A 260 -0.11 -17.35 -20.94
N ARG A 261 -0.56 -18.55 -21.36
CA ARG A 261 -0.31 -19.09 -22.71
C ARG A 261 -1.00 -18.30 -23.82
N GLU A 262 -2.21 -17.78 -23.64
CA GLU A 262 -2.89 -16.94 -24.62
C GLU A 262 -2.27 -15.54 -24.74
N HIS A 263 -1.79 -14.97 -23.62
CA HIS A 263 -1.01 -13.74 -23.61
C HIS A 263 0.33 -13.94 -24.37
N MET A 264 1.04 -15.05 -24.10
CA MET A 264 2.18 -15.47 -24.92
C MET A 264 1.80 -15.75 -26.38
N ARG A 265 0.59 -16.26 -26.67
CA ARG A 265 0.12 -16.48 -28.06
C ARG A 265 -0.14 -15.16 -28.79
N LYS A 266 -0.62 -14.13 -28.09
CA LYS A 266 -0.71 -12.76 -28.64
C LYS A 266 0.67 -12.16 -28.90
N MET A 267 1.65 -12.33 -28.00
CA MET A 267 3.04 -11.92 -28.25
C MET A 267 3.72 -12.70 -29.39
N ARG A 268 3.43 -13.99 -29.55
CA ARG A 268 3.95 -14.84 -30.65
C ARG A 268 3.61 -14.35 -32.05
N SER A 269 2.58 -13.53 -32.23
CA SER A 269 2.04 -13.20 -33.55
C SER A 269 2.89 -12.25 -34.41
N LYS A 270 3.97 -11.66 -33.89
CA LYS A 270 4.79 -10.65 -34.61
C LYS A 270 6.32 -10.71 -34.41
N ALA A 271 6.87 -11.80 -33.88
CA ALA A 271 8.32 -11.97 -33.77
C ALA A 271 8.79 -13.36 -34.22
N GLU A 272 9.40 -13.45 -35.41
CA GLU A 272 10.16 -14.63 -35.83
C GLU A 272 11.56 -14.59 -35.19
N GLY A 273 11.73 -15.34 -34.11
CA GLY A 273 13.00 -15.47 -33.38
C GLY A 273 13.06 -16.79 -32.60
N PRO A 274 14.27 -17.26 -32.23
CA PRO A 274 14.43 -18.54 -31.54
C PRO A 274 13.74 -18.52 -30.18
N ALA A 275 13.16 -19.66 -29.80
CA ALA A 275 12.33 -19.78 -28.60
C ALA A 275 13.16 -19.66 -27.32
N ILE A 276 13.07 -18.51 -26.66
CA ILE A 276 13.66 -18.26 -25.34
C ILE A 276 12.56 -17.78 -24.40
N THR A 277 11.99 -18.70 -23.63
CA THR A 277 11.16 -18.38 -22.46
C THR A 277 12.00 -18.64 -21.21
N SER A 278 12.74 -17.61 -20.73
CA SER A 278 13.58 -17.71 -19.53
C SER A 278 12.72 -17.73 -18.26
N TRP A 279 12.12 -18.89 -17.98
CA TRP A 279 11.52 -19.18 -16.68
C TRP A 279 12.57 -19.60 -15.64
N ASP A 280 13.86 -19.57 -16.01
CA ASP A 280 15.03 -19.94 -15.21
C ASP A 280 15.03 -19.28 -13.81
N TRP A 281 14.54 -18.03 -13.71
CA TRP A 281 14.39 -17.30 -12.44
C TRP A 281 13.41 -17.96 -11.44
N VAL A 282 12.46 -18.81 -11.89
CA VAL A 282 11.55 -19.56 -11.01
C VAL A 282 12.26 -20.70 -10.27
N HIS A 283 13.38 -21.18 -10.79
CA HIS A 283 14.14 -22.28 -10.18
C HIS A 283 15.17 -21.82 -9.14
N VAL A 284 15.59 -20.55 -9.19
CA VAL A 284 16.56 -19.94 -8.24
C VAL A 284 15.89 -19.16 -7.10
N SER A 285 14.57 -19.31 -6.94
CA SER A 285 13.75 -18.48 -6.08
C SER A 285 12.44 -19.16 -5.67
N SER A 286 11.89 -18.74 -4.54
CA SER A 286 10.68 -19.29 -3.94
C SER A 286 9.83 -18.21 -3.28
N ILE A 287 8.80 -18.62 -2.57
CA ILE A 287 8.01 -17.75 -1.70
C ILE A 287 8.46 -17.89 -0.25
N ASN A 288 8.12 -16.87 0.53
CA ASN A 288 8.66 -16.60 1.86
C ASN A 288 8.44 -17.68 2.94
N ASN A 289 7.62 -18.71 2.75
CA ASN A 289 7.31 -19.67 3.82
C ASN A 289 8.40 -20.73 3.99
N LEU A 290 8.61 -21.22 5.22
CA LEU A 290 9.68 -22.15 5.56
C LEU A 290 9.75 -23.36 4.63
N ALA A 291 8.63 -24.03 4.34
CA ALA A 291 8.60 -25.21 3.48
C ALA A 291 9.07 -24.93 2.03
N ASP A 292 8.69 -23.79 1.44
CA ASP A 292 9.13 -23.41 0.10
C ASP A 292 10.56 -22.81 0.08
N VAL A 293 11.06 -22.33 1.21
CA VAL A 293 12.46 -21.88 1.40
C VAL A 293 13.39 -23.07 1.63
N HIS A 294 13.06 -23.97 2.54
CA HIS A 294 13.78 -25.22 2.81
C HIS A 294 13.92 -26.06 1.54
N ALA A 295 12.83 -26.24 0.78
CA ALA A 295 12.86 -26.91 -0.52
C ALA A 295 13.70 -26.20 -1.61
N LEU A 296 14.08 -24.93 -1.44
CA LEU A 296 14.94 -24.19 -2.37
C LEU A 296 16.43 -24.31 -2.03
N TYR A 297 16.79 -24.28 -0.74
CA TYR A 297 18.20 -24.28 -0.29
C TYR A 297 18.70 -25.68 0.09
N VAL A 298 17.89 -26.44 0.82
CA VAL A 298 18.26 -27.76 1.38
C VAL A 298 17.70 -28.89 0.51
N GLY A 299 16.42 -28.77 0.11
CA GLY A 299 15.68 -29.86 -0.55
C GLY A 299 15.28 -30.97 0.43
N GLY A 300 14.82 -32.10 -0.12
CA GLY A 300 14.36 -33.26 0.68
C GLY A 300 12.83 -33.42 0.71
N GLU A 301 12.34 -34.11 1.74
CA GLU A 301 10.90 -34.35 1.94
C GLU A 301 10.16 -33.05 2.31
N PRO A 302 8.93 -32.81 1.84
CA PRO A 302 8.18 -31.61 2.18
C PRO A 302 7.82 -31.56 3.67
N LEU A 303 8.04 -30.41 4.31
CA LEU A 303 7.53 -30.16 5.67
C LEU A 303 6.00 -30.32 5.71
N GLU A 304 5.53 -31.10 6.69
CA GLU A 304 4.12 -31.35 6.99
C GLU A 304 3.40 -30.03 7.31
N LYS A 305 2.21 -29.79 6.74
CA LYS A 305 1.46 -28.53 6.92
C LYS A 305 0.20 -28.69 7.76
N GLU A 306 -0.20 -29.93 7.98
CA GLU A 306 -1.46 -30.35 8.57
C GLU A 306 -1.46 -30.16 10.09
N ALA A 307 -0.35 -30.40 10.77
CA ALA A 307 -0.19 -30.20 12.22
C ALA A 307 -0.43 -28.75 12.63
N ARG A 308 0.11 -27.79 11.86
CA ARG A 308 -0.03 -26.35 12.09
C ARG A 308 -1.48 -25.85 12.13
N GLU A 309 -2.37 -26.46 11.34
CA GLU A 309 -3.79 -26.09 11.31
C GLU A 309 -4.48 -26.30 12.68
N ILE A 310 -3.92 -27.15 13.56
CA ILE A 310 -4.41 -27.35 14.94
C ILE A 310 -4.15 -26.10 15.80
N PHE A 311 -3.01 -25.41 15.66
CA PHE A 311 -2.76 -24.15 16.36
C PHE A 311 -3.65 -23.00 15.83
N VAL A 312 -3.96 -23.01 14.53
CA VAL A 312 -4.72 -21.93 13.88
C VAL A 312 -6.25 -22.07 14.06
N LYS A 313 -6.79 -23.29 13.99
CA LYS A 313 -8.24 -23.57 14.00
C LYS A 313 -8.71 -24.49 15.12
N GLY A 314 -7.80 -25.25 15.73
CA GLY A 314 -8.11 -26.14 16.86
C GLY A 314 -8.23 -25.40 18.18
N THR A 315 -8.57 -26.14 19.22
CA THR A 315 -8.70 -25.67 20.60
C THR A 315 -7.52 -26.12 21.45
N MET A 316 -7.37 -25.53 22.64
CA MET A 316 -6.39 -25.99 23.63
C MET A 316 -6.56 -27.46 24.03
N ALA A 317 -7.77 -28.04 23.92
CA ALA A 317 -8.00 -29.46 24.18
C ALA A 317 -7.40 -30.37 23.08
N ASP A 318 -7.43 -29.93 21.82
CA ASP A 318 -6.82 -30.63 20.70
C ASP A 318 -5.28 -30.61 20.82
N ILE A 319 -4.71 -29.46 21.21
CA ILE A 319 -3.27 -29.33 21.48
C ILE A 319 -2.82 -30.22 22.64
N ARG A 320 -3.61 -30.29 23.72
CA ARG A 320 -3.35 -31.22 24.85
C ARG A 320 -3.37 -32.69 24.42
N THR A 321 -4.23 -33.05 23.47
CA THR A 321 -4.39 -34.43 22.99
C THR A 321 -3.23 -34.85 22.08
N ASN A 322 -2.79 -33.95 21.19
CA ASN A 322 -1.77 -34.22 20.17
C ASN A 322 -0.37 -33.67 20.55
N PHE A 323 -0.09 -33.49 21.85
CA PHE A 323 1.08 -32.75 22.34
C PHE A 323 2.43 -33.26 21.81
N GLN A 324 2.66 -34.59 21.83
CA GLN A 324 3.95 -35.15 21.41
C GLN A 324 4.19 -34.95 19.90
N ASP A 325 3.15 -35.09 19.08
CA ASP A 325 3.20 -34.87 17.64
C ASP A 325 3.42 -33.37 17.33
N LEU A 326 2.73 -32.48 18.03
CA LEU A 326 2.88 -31.03 17.87
C LEU A 326 4.24 -30.51 18.34
N MET A 327 4.78 -31.03 19.45
CA MET A 327 6.14 -30.71 19.88
C MET A 327 7.19 -31.19 18.89
N SER A 328 7.00 -32.39 18.33
CA SER A 328 7.88 -32.94 17.30
C SER A 328 7.77 -32.16 15.98
N TYR A 329 6.59 -31.66 15.64
CA TYR A 329 6.37 -30.73 14.53
C TYR A 329 7.17 -29.42 14.74
N CYS A 330 7.00 -28.74 15.87
CA CYS A 330 7.76 -27.51 16.19
C CYS A 330 9.28 -27.76 16.15
N ALA A 331 9.75 -28.90 16.67
CA ALA A 331 11.17 -29.24 16.64
C ALA A 331 11.70 -29.50 15.22
N ARG A 332 10.89 -30.08 14.32
CA ARG A 332 11.23 -30.21 12.89
C ARG A 332 11.28 -28.87 12.18
N ASP A 333 10.37 -27.94 12.48
CA ASP A 333 10.41 -26.58 11.92
C ASP A 333 11.64 -25.79 12.42
N VAL A 334 12.02 -25.95 13.69
CA VAL A 334 13.30 -25.43 14.24
C VAL A 334 14.52 -26.05 13.55
N GLN A 335 14.53 -27.37 13.33
CA GLN A 335 15.60 -28.05 12.59
C GLN A 335 15.69 -27.54 11.15
N ALA A 336 14.57 -27.51 10.42
CA ALA A 336 14.53 -27.01 9.05
C ALA A 336 14.98 -25.54 8.95
N THR A 337 14.71 -24.74 9.98
CA THR A 337 15.19 -23.36 10.10
C THR A 337 16.70 -23.28 10.34
N HIS A 338 17.29 -24.21 11.11
CA HIS A 338 18.74 -24.35 11.25
C HIS A 338 19.41 -24.73 9.93
N GLU A 339 18.93 -25.75 9.24
CA GLU A 339 19.45 -26.21 7.93
C GLU A 339 19.38 -25.08 6.88
N VAL A 340 18.25 -24.36 6.82
CA VAL A 340 18.09 -23.18 5.96
C VAL A 340 19.06 -22.06 6.33
N PHE A 341 19.28 -21.81 7.63
CA PHE A 341 20.22 -20.81 8.10
C PHE A 341 21.67 -21.14 7.71
N GLN A 342 22.06 -22.42 7.77
CA GLN A 342 23.41 -22.86 7.40
C GLN A 342 23.75 -22.52 5.95
N GLU A 343 22.82 -22.74 5.02
CA GLU A 343 22.99 -22.37 3.61
C GLU A 343 22.85 -20.85 3.37
N GLN A 344 21.97 -20.17 4.10
CA GLN A 344 21.67 -18.75 3.85
C GLN A 344 22.71 -17.78 4.39
N LEU A 345 23.28 -17.99 5.58
CA LEU A 345 24.20 -17.00 6.17
C LEU A 345 25.44 -16.73 5.30
N PRO A 346 26.15 -17.75 4.76
CA PRO A 346 27.27 -17.52 3.85
C PRO A 346 26.86 -16.76 2.58
N LEU A 347 25.75 -17.17 1.95
CA LEU A 347 25.20 -16.51 0.75
C LEU A 347 24.77 -15.07 1.03
N PHE A 348 24.22 -14.78 2.21
CA PHE A 348 23.88 -13.42 2.63
C PHE A 348 25.12 -12.55 2.75
N MET A 349 26.19 -13.06 3.36
CA MET A 349 27.45 -12.32 3.54
C MET A 349 28.20 -12.11 2.22
N GLU A 350 28.12 -13.04 1.27
CA GLU A 350 28.60 -12.83 -0.11
C GLU A 350 27.81 -11.70 -0.82
N ARG A 351 26.48 -11.73 -0.67
CA ARG A 351 25.56 -10.78 -1.33
C ARG A 351 25.55 -9.39 -0.71
N CYS A 352 25.82 -9.29 0.58
CA CYS A 352 25.87 -8.04 1.36
C CYS A 352 27.26 -7.89 2.00
N PRO A 353 28.32 -7.66 1.21
CA PRO A 353 29.72 -7.77 1.67
C PRO A 353 30.13 -6.71 2.70
N HIS A 354 29.38 -5.61 2.81
CA HIS A 354 29.70 -4.54 3.76
C HIS A 354 29.05 -4.80 5.14
N PRO A 355 29.82 -4.82 6.25
CA PRO A 355 29.33 -5.22 7.58
C PRO A 355 28.21 -4.31 8.12
N VAL A 356 28.13 -3.06 7.66
CA VAL A 356 27.04 -2.11 8.01
C VAL A 356 25.66 -2.69 7.69
N THR A 357 25.48 -3.44 6.60
CA THR A 357 24.17 -4.01 6.25
C THR A 357 23.72 -5.03 7.31
N PHE A 358 24.62 -5.90 7.74
CA PHE A 358 24.35 -6.89 8.79
C PHE A 358 24.09 -6.20 10.14
N ALA A 359 24.97 -5.27 10.56
CA ALA A 359 24.81 -4.52 11.80
C ALA A 359 23.51 -3.68 11.85
N GLY A 360 23.15 -3.02 10.74
CA GLY A 360 21.92 -2.24 10.61
C GLY A 360 20.66 -3.11 10.68
N MET A 361 20.67 -4.30 10.07
CA MET A 361 19.56 -5.25 10.17
C MET A 361 19.35 -5.77 11.60
N LEU A 362 20.45 -6.06 12.34
CA LEU A 362 20.35 -6.46 13.76
C LEU A 362 19.66 -5.39 14.61
N GLU A 363 20.00 -4.11 14.42
CA GLU A 363 19.43 -3.02 15.21
C GLU A 363 17.99 -2.67 14.77
N MET A 364 17.69 -2.78 13.48
CA MET A 364 16.32 -2.60 12.96
C MET A 364 15.33 -3.65 13.50
N GLY A 365 15.81 -4.88 13.75
CA GLY A 365 14.99 -5.98 14.30
C GLY A 365 14.53 -5.80 15.76
N VAL A 366 15.14 -4.88 16.53
CA VAL A 366 14.83 -4.68 17.97
C VAL A 366 13.91 -3.50 18.28
N SER A 367 13.15 -3.04 17.28
CA SER A 367 12.13 -1.99 17.40
C SER A 367 11.17 -2.14 18.59
N TYR A 368 10.69 -1.01 19.10
CA TYR A 368 9.97 -0.91 20.37
C TYR A 368 9.10 0.35 20.39
N LEU A 369 7.79 0.21 20.63
CA LEU A 369 6.86 1.33 20.75
C LEU A 369 6.31 1.42 22.18
N PRO A 370 6.62 2.48 22.95
CA PRO A 370 6.02 2.68 24.27
C PRO A 370 4.54 3.08 24.14
N VAL A 371 3.70 2.55 25.02
CA VAL A 371 2.28 2.91 25.13
C VAL A 371 1.86 3.01 26.59
N ASN A 372 0.75 3.69 26.84
CA ASN A 372 0.15 3.81 28.18
C ASN A 372 -1.37 3.50 28.13
N GLY A 373 -2.07 3.71 29.24
CA GLY A 373 -3.52 3.50 29.37
C GLY A 373 -4.37 4.18 28.29
N ASN A 374 -3.88 5.28 27.68
CA ASN A 374 -4.56 5.97 26.59
C ASN A 374 -4.76 5.11 25.35
N TRP A 375 -3.96 4.06 25.13
CA TRP A 375 -4.17 3.11 24.02
C TRP A 375 -5.56 2.47 24.04
N LYS A 376 -6.01 2.00 25.22
CA LYS A 376 -7.36 1.42 25.38
C LYS A 376 -8.45 2.48 25.22
N ARG A 377 -8.22 3.68 25.75
CA ARG A 377 -9.12 4.82 25.62
C ARG A 377 -9.33 5.19 24.15
N TYR A 378 -8.24 5.32 23.39
CA TYR A 378 -8.25 5.55 21.95
C TYR A 378 -9.01 4.47 21.17
N LEU A 379 -8.75 3.18 21.43
CA LEU A 379 -9.48 2.10 20.78
C LEU A 379 -10.99 2.19 21.01
N ASN A 380 -11.40 2.45 22.27
CA ASN A 380 -12.80 2.59 22.65
C ASN A 380 -13.45 3.85 22.05
N ASP A 381 -12.76 5.00 22.11
CA ASP A 381 -13.26 6.28 21.59
C ASP A 381 -13.40 6.23 20.05
N ALA A 382 -12.40 5.68 19.34
CA ALA A 382 -12.44 5.52 17.89
C ALA A 382 -13.51 4.52 17.43
N GLN A 383 -13.68 3.39 18.14
CA GLN A 383 -14.74 2.44 17.87
C GLN A 383 -16.14 3.01 18.18
N GLY A 384 -16.29 3.74 19.29
CA GLY A 384 -17.54 4.41 19.67
C GLY A 384 -17.98 5.43 18.64
N VAL A 385 -17.09 6.36 18.27
CA VAL A 385 -17.37 7.38 17.23
C VAL A 385 -17.64 6.74 15.88
N TYR A 386 -16.94 5.66 15.51
CA TYR A 386 -17.24 4.90 14.30
C TYR A 386 -18.68 4.34 14.30
N GLU A 387 -19.12 3.76 15.41
CA GLU A 387 -20.48 3.22 15.54
C GLU A 387 -21.55 4.30 15.58
N GLU A 388 -21.31 5.42 16.25
CA GLU A 388 -22.20 6.59 16.26
C GLU A 388 -22.38 7.16 14.86
N LEU A 389 -21.28 7.38 14.14
CA LEU A 389 -21.31 7.84 12.75
C LEU A 389 -22.02 6.83 11.83
N GLN A 390 -21.82 5.52 12.03
CA GLN A 390 -22.59 4.51 11.29
C GLN A 390 -24.09 4.57 11.59
N LYS A 391 -24.49 4.79 12.85
CA LYS A 391 -25.89 4.97 13.25
C LYS A 391 -26.48 6.26 12.64
N GLU A 392 -25.73 7.37 12.64
CA GLU A 392 -26.10 8.66 12.03
C GLU A 392 -26.28 8.55 10.51
N MET A 393 -25.33 7.91 9.83
CA MET A 393 -25.40 7.65 8.39
C MET A 393 -26.59 6.76 8.04
N LYS A 394 -26.80 5.66 8.79
CA LYS A 394 -27.95 4.78 8.60
C LYS A 394 -29.27 5.53 8.77
N LYS A 395 -29.39 6.39 9.78
CA LYS A 395 -30.58 7.25 9.99
C LYS A 395 -30.77 8.24 8.82
N SER A 396 -29.71 8.87 8.34
CA SER A 396 -29.77 9.78 7.19
C SER A 396 -30.20 9.07 5.90
N LEU A 397 -29.71 7.85 5.67
CA LEU A 397 -30.15 7.00 4.56
C LEU A 397 -31.62 6.57 4.69
N MET A 398 -32.07 6.23 5.91
CA MET A 398 -33.47 5.91 6.18
C MET A 398 -34.39 7.11 5.91
N ASN A 399 -34.00 8.32 6.30
CA ASN A 399 -34.73 9.54 5.98
C ASN A 399 -34.83 9.76 4.47
N LEU A 400 -33.72 9.63 3.72
CA LEU A 400 -33.72 9.76 2.26
C LEU A 400 -34.64 8.73 1.58
N ALA A 401 -34.70 7.50 2.09
CA ALA A 401 -35.62 6.48 1.61
C ALA A 401 -37.10 6.82 1.91
N ASN A 402 -37.39 7.36 3.09
CA ASN A 402 -38.73 7.82 3.47
C ASN A 402 -39.19 9.01 2.61
N ASP A 403 -38.33 10.03 2.47
CA ASP A 403 -38.58 11.24 1.65
C ASP A 403 -38.79 10.87 0.17
N ALA A 404 -37.98 9.93 -0.35
CA ALA A 404 -38.19 9.41 -1.69
C ALA A 404 -39.54 8.70 -1.82
N CYS A 405 -39.94 7.86 -0.84
CA CYS A 405 -41.22 7.15 -0.88
C CYS A 405 -42.43 8.10 -0.95
N GLN A 406 -42.34 9.32 -0.39
CA GLN A 406 -43.39 10.34 -0.50
C GLN A 406 -43.64 10.81 -1.95
N LEU A 407 -42.63 10.71 -2.84
CA LEU A 407 -42.75 11.09 -4.26
C LEU A 407 -43.68 10.17 -5.07
N LEU A 408 -44.13 9.06 -4.49
CA LEU A 408 -45.24 8.25 -5.03
C LEU A 408 -46.53 9.07 -5.13
N HIS A 409 -46.76 10.02 -4.21
CA HIS A 409 -47.90 10.93 -4.27
C HIS A 409 -47.79 11.84 -5.50
N GLU A 410 -48.89 12.01 -6.22
CA GLU A 410 -48.98 12.78 -7.47
C GLU A 410 -48.02 12.32 -8.58
N HIS A 411 -47.41 11.14 -8.47
CA HIS A 411 -46.37 10.62 -9.38
C HIS A 411 -45.14 11.52 -9.58
N ARG A 412 -44.80 12.37 -8.60
CA ARG A 412 -43.68 13.34 -8.66
C ARG A 412 -42.30 12.71 -8.90
N TYR A 413 -42.16 11.40 -8.67
CA TYR A 413 -40.94 10.66 -9.00
C TYR A 413 -40.62 10.63 -10.51
N LYS A 414 -41.59 10.88 -11.39
CA LYS A 414 -41.40 10.87 -12.85
C LYS A 414 -40.53 12.02 -13.35
N ASP A 415 -40.58 13.17 -12.66
CA ASP A 415 -39.77 14.35 -12.97
C ASP A 415 -38.36 14.30 -12.34
N ASP A 416 -38.05 13.23 -11.60
CA ASP A 416 -36.82 13.11 -10.81
C ASP A 416 -35.72 12.33 -11.55
N PRO A 417 -34.60 12.96 -11.97
CA PRO A 417 -33.59 12.32 -12.80
C PRO A 417 -32.89 11.08 -12.21
N TRP A 418 -32.98 10.86 -10.89
CA TRP A 418 -32.35 9.72 -10.21
C TRP A 418 -33.31 8.58 -9.85
N LEU A 419 -34.61 8.86 -9.75
CA LEU A 419 -35.60 7.97 -9.14
C LEU A 419 -36.69 7.49 -10.12
N TRP A 420 -36.79 8.09 -11.30
CA TRP A 420 -37.81 7.77 -12.32
C TRP A 420 -37.83 6.29 -12.76
N ASP A 421 -36.68 5.62 -12.72
CA ASP A 421 -36.44 4.25 -13.21
C ASP A 421 -36.47 3.16 -12.10
N LEU A 422 -36.99 3.49 -10.91
CA LEU A 422 -37.15 2.53 -9.81
C LEU A 422 -38.48 1.75 -9.87
N GLU A 423 -38.57 0.63 -9.15
CA GLU A 423 -39.78 -0.21 -9.04
C GLU A 423 -40.88 0.47 -8.19
N TRP A 424 -41.65 1.38 -8.79
CA TRP A 424 -42.72 2.13 -8.10
C TRP A 424 -44.03 1.35 -7.92
N ASP A 425 -44.15 0.14 -8.48
CA ASP A 425 -45.34 -0.68 -8.37
C ASP A 425 -45.68 -1.04 -6.92
N THR A 426 -46.95 -0.80 -6.55
CA THR A 426 -47.46 -1.08 -5.21
C THR A 426 -48.19 -2.42 -5.18
N GLN A 427 -48.17 -3.09 -4.02
CA GLN A 427 -48.96 -4.31 -3.84
C GLN A 427 -50.36 -3.96 -3.33
N GLU A 428 -51.37 -4.37 -4.11
CA GLU A 428 -52.77 -4.35 -3.70
C GLU A 428 -53.03 -5.25 -2.47
N PHE A 429 -53.84 -4.73 -1.54
CA PHE A 429 -54.24 -5.43 -0.33
C PHE A 429 -55.23 -6.57 -0.63
N LYS A 430 -54.89 -7.81 -0.28
CA LYS A 430 -55.74 -8.99 -0.59
C LYS A 430 -56.41 -9.56 0.67
N GLN A 431 -57.68 -9.21 0.86
CA GLN A 431 -58.56 -9.76 1.91
C GLN A 431 -58.87 -11.26 1.69
N LYS A 432 -59.34 -11.95 2.74
CA LYS A 432 -59.94 -13.28 2.61
C LYS A 432 -61.21 -13.20 1.77
N LYS A 433 -61.20 -13.76 0.56
CA LYS A 433 -62.44 -14.07 -0.16
C LYS A 433 -63.19 -15.18 0.57
N ASN A 434 -64.48 -15.00 0.81
CA ASN A 434 -65.39 -16.06 1.26
C ASN A 434 -65.30 -17.27 0.31
N PRO A 435 -65.50 -18.50 0.81
CA PRO A 435 -65.48 -19.72 0.00
C PRO A 435 -66.72 -19.79 -0.90
N GLY A 436 -66.67 -19.10 -2.04
CA GLY A 436 -67.69 -19.21 -3.08
C GLY A 436 -67.76 -20.65 -3.61
N LYS A 437 -68.93 -21.29 -3.50
CA LYS A 437 -69.20 -22.65 -3.99
C LYS A 437 -68.82 -22.76 -5.48
N LYS A 438 -67.65 -23.35 -5.77
CA LYS A 438 -67.27 -23.73 -7.14
C LYS A 438 -68.14 -24.91 -7.59
N LYS A 439 -68.89 -24.72 -8.68
CA LYS A 439 -69.46 -25.83 -9.46
C LYS A 439 -68.31 -26.74 -9.94
N LYS A 440 -68.45 -28.06 -9.73
CA LYS A 440 -67.54 -29.06 -10.30
C LYS A 440 -67.64 -29.04 -11.83
N GLY A 441 -66.50 -28.95 -12.50
CA GLY A 441 -66.29 -29.46 -13.85
C GLY A 441 -65.14 -30.47 -13.77
N GLN A 442 -65.31 -31.65 -14.37
CA GLN A 442 -64.23 -32.62 -14.59
C GLN A 442 -63.34 -32.07 -15.74
N ASP A 443 -62.02 -32.29 -15.76
CA ASP A 443 -61.40 -33.54 -16.19
C ASP A 443 -59.89 -33.61 -15.85
N GLY A 444 -59.31 -34.82 -15.90
CA GLY A 444 -58.05 -34.98 -16.64
C GLY A 444 -56.69 -34.98 -15.90
N ASN A 445 -56.47 -35.98 -15.05
CA ASN A 445 -55.24 -36.80 -14.99
C ASN A 445 -53.83 -36.20 -14.64
N SER A 446 -53.26 -36.73 -13.53
CA SER A 446 -51.85 -37.19 -13.33
C SER A 446 -50.68 -36.17 -13.23
N GLN A 447 -49.60 -36.39 -12.45
CA GLN A 447 -49.15 -37.57 -11.67
C GLN A 447 -48.17 -37.22 -10.50
N VAL A 448 -48.25 -37.99 -9.40
CA VAL A 448 -47.30 -38.33 -8.28
C VAL A 448 -46.35 -37.31 -7.59
N SER A 449 -46.32 -37.41 -6.24
CA SER A 449 -45.29 -36.98 -5.27
C SER A 449 -44.27 -38.11 -4.96
N PRO A 450 -43.23 -37.90 -4.11
CA PRO A 450 -43.27 -38.20 -2.65
C PRO A 450 -42.71 -37.03 -1.78
N ALA A 451 -43.15 -36.78 -0.53
CA ALA A 451 -42.88 -37.48 0.77
C ALA A 451 -41.39 -37.39 1.21
N ALA A 452 -41.01 -37.19 2.49
CA ALA A 452 -41.69 -37.38 3.79
C ALA A 452 -41.10 -36.42 4.89
N MET A 453 -41.84 -36.02 5.93
CA MET A 453 -41.72 -36.46 7.37
C MET A 453 -40.53 -35.85 8.16
N ASP A 454 -40.58 -35.50 9.45
CA ASP A 454 -41.63 -35.50 10.52
C ASP A 454 -41.73 -34.08 11.16
N ALA A 455 -42.44 -33.72 12.24
CA ALA A 455 -43.30 -34.37 13.27
C ALA A 455 -44.49 -33.40 13.59
N GLU A 456 -45.29 -33.41 14.69
CA GLU A 456 -45.41 -34.19 15.94
C GLU A 456 -46.92 -34.19 16.37
N GLU A 457 -47.32 -34.99 17.36
CA GLU A 457 -48.71 -35.43 17.61
C GLU A 457 -49.53 -34.68 18.69
N SER A 458 -50.83 -35.01 18.71
CA SER A 458 -51.82 -34.91 19.80
C SER A 458 -52.54 -33.56 20.01
N ALA A 459 -53.86 -33.50 20.28
CA ALA A 459 -54.88 -34.55 20.35
C ALA A 459 -56.24 -34.06 19.79
N GLN A 460 -56.97 -34.94 19.09
CA GLN A 460 -58.39 -34.83 18.78
C GLN A 460 -59.06 -36.12 19.20
N GLU A 461 -60.19 -36.03 19.93
CA GLU A 461 -61.20 -37.07 20.18
C GLU A 461 -62.29 -36.38 21.05
N TRP A 462 -63.62 -36.51 20.85
CA TRP A 462 -64.43 -37.44 20.08
C TRP A 462 -65.77 -36.83 19.58
N GLN A 463 -66.45 -37.61 18.74
CA GLN A 463 -67.92 -37.71 18.53
C GLN A 463 -68.61 -36.73 17.55
N GLU A 464 -68.71 -37.18 16.30
CA GLU A 464 -69.97 -37.15 15.54
C GLU A 464 -71.15 -37.69 16.38
N VAL A 465 -72.38 -37.20 16.15
CA VAL A 465 -73.57 -38.06 16.02
C VAL A 465 -74.80 -37.29 15.48
N LEU A 466 -75.36 -37.83 14.39
CA LEU A 466 -76.76 -37.77 13.92
C LEU A 466 -77.48 -36.44 13.56
N LEU A 467 -77.86 -36.40 12.27
CA LEU A 467 -79.19 -36.10 11.72
C LEU A 467 -79.71 -34.65 11.68
N ALA A 468 -80.59 -34.41 10.71
CA ALA A 468 -81.01 -33.09 10.24
C ALA A 468 -82.18 -32.49 11.05
N PRO A 469 -82.17 -31.16 11.25
CA PRO A 469 -83.36 -30.31 11.20
C PRO A 469 -83.60 -29.90 9.72
N SER A 470 -84.79 -29.99 9.12
CA SER A 470 -86.12 -29.57 9.59
C SER A 470 -86.14 -28.07 9.91
N ASP A 471 -86.77 -27.33 9.01
CA ASP A 471 -86.93 -25.87 9.01
C ASP A 471 -87.61 -25.36 10.30
N PRO A 472 -86.93 -24.57 11.15
CA PRO A 472 -87.58 -23.83 12.21
C PRO A 472 -88.06 -22.48 11.65
N GLY A 473 -89.37 -22.23 11.77
CA GLY A 473 -90.00 -20.98 11.36
C GLY A 473 -89.54 -19.74 12.15
N PRO A 474 -90.12 -18.56 11.86
CA PRO A 474 -89.67 -17.30 12.45
C PRO A 474 -89.78 -17.29 13.99
N PRO A 475 -88.85 -16.61 14.69
CA PRO A 475 -88.80 -16.60 16.15
C PRO A 475 -89.99 -15.86 16.77
N SER A 476 -90.38 -16.26 17.97
CA SER A 476 -91.40 -15.57 18.78
C SER A 476 -90.81 -14.43 19.61
N GLU A 477 -91.62 -13.42 19.90
CA GLU A 477 -91.26 -12.13 20.53
C GLU A 477 -90.58 -12.22 21.93
N GLU A 478 -90.44 -13.40 22.52
CA GLU A 478 -89.73 -13.59 23.81
C GLU A 478 -88.19 -13.79 23.66
N GLU A 479 -87.65 -14.01 22.45
CA GLU A 479 -86.20 -14.18 22.25
C GLU A 479 -85.40 -12.86 22.11
N GLU A 480 -86.06 -11.73 21.80
CA GLU A 480 -85.35 -10.44 21.58
C GLU A 480 -84.75 -9.82 22.86
N LEU A 481 -85.20 -10.25 24.05
CA LEU A 481 -84.88 -9.59 25.33
C LEU A 481 -83.64 -10.11 26.08
N LYS A 482 -82.91 -11.10 25.54
CA LYS A 482 -81.70 -11.65 26.19
C LYS A 482 -80.49 -11.95 25.29
N VAL A 483 -80.39 -11.34 24.10
CA VAL A 483 -79.11 -11.29 23.40
C VAL A 483 -78.16 -10.37 24.18
N SER A 484 -77.18 -10.95 24.85
CA SER A 484 -76.19 -10.16 25.58
C SER A 484 -75.44 -9.23 24.62
N ALA A 485 -75.16 -7.99 25.03
CA ALA A 485 -74.42 -7.04 24.19
C ALA A 485 -73.04 -7.61 23.77
N SER A 486 -72.47 -8.51 24.59
CA SER A 486 -71.29 -9.32 24.27
C SER A 486 -71.51 -10.31 23.12
N GLN A 487 -72.64 -11.01 23.01
CA GLN A 487 -72.94 -11.89 21.87
C GLN A 487 -73.15 -11.10 20.58
N LEU A 488 -73.92 -10.01 20.62
CA LEU A 488 -74.16 -9.13 19.47
C LEU A 488 -72.84 -8.46 18.99
N CYS A 489 -71.96 -8.12 19.93
CA CYS A 489 -70.59 -7.69 19.63
C CYS A 489 -69.71 -8.82 19.07
N LEU A 490 -69.85 -10.04 19.60
CA LEU A 490 -69.10 -11.22 19.12
C LEU A 490 -69.51 -11.61 17.70
N GLU A 491 -70.79 -11.47 17.32
CA GLU A 491 -71.25 -11.72 15.95
C GLU A 491 -70.78 -10.63 14.98
N ARG A 492 -70.86 -9.34 15.35
CA ARG A 492 -70.19 -8.27 14.59
C ARG A 492 -68.68 -8.50 14.46
N LEU A 493 -68.01 -8.99 15.51
CA LEU A 493 -66.60 -9.36 15.45
C LEU A 493 -66.35 -10.55 14.51
N LYS A 494 -67.19 -11.57 14.53
CA LYS A 494 -67.14 -12.71 13.58
C LYS A 494 -67.34 -12.24 12.13
N GLU A 495 -68.22 -11.28 11.87
CA GLU A 495 -68.33 -10.63 10.55
C GLU A 495 -67.03 -9.92 10.14
N THR A 496 -66.37 -9.21 11.07
CA THR A 496 -65.06 -8.57 10.79
C THR A 496 -63.92 -9.57 10.56
N VAL A 497 -64.05 -10.86 10.89
CA VAL A 497 -63.05 -11.90 10.53
C VAL A 497 -62.92 -12.05 9.01
N ALA A 498 -63.98 -11.77 8.24
CA ALA A 498 -63.92 -11.75 6.77
C ALA A 498 -63.05 -10.59 6.23
N LEU A 499 -62.90 -9.51 6.99
CA LEU A 499 -62.04 -8.36 6.65
C LEU A 499 -60.56 -8.61 6.95
N GLN A 500 -60.20 -9.70 7.64
CA GLN A 500 -58.81 -10.01 7.96
C GLN A 500 -57.96 -10.33 6.70
N PRO A 501 -56.67 -9.96 6.69
CA PRO A 501 -55.74 -10.34 5.62
C PRO A 501 -55.68 -11.86 5.44
N LYS A 502 -55.61 -12.34 4.19
CA LYS A 502 -55.45 -13.79 3.92
C LYS A 502 -54.09 -14.34 4.34
N ARG A 503 -53.09 -13.46 4.43
CA ARG A 503 -51.75 -13.62 5.00
C ARG A 503 -51.30 -12.21 5.40
N LEU A 504 -50.47 -12.04 6.42
CA LEU A 504 -49.86 -10.74 6.73
C LEU A 504 -49.02 -10.30 5.51
N GLN A 505 -49.47 -9.25 4.82
CA GLN A 505 -48.76 -8.72 3.65
C GLN A 505 -47.74 -7.69 4.13
N HIS A 506 -46.50 -7.82 3.65
CA HIS A 506 -45.41 -6.92 4.01
C HIS A 506 -45.61 -5.55 3.34
N LEU A 507 -45.97 -4.55 4.16
CA LEU A 507 -46.13 -3.14 3.81
C LEU A 507 -46.93 -2.88 2.51
N PRO A 508 -48.21 -3.29 2.43
CA PRO A 508 -49.07 -3.00 1.26
C PRO A 508 -49.13 -1.49 0.96
N GLY A 509 -49.39 -1.13 -0.30
CA GLY A 509 -49.39 0.26 -0.76
C GLY A 509 -48.02 0.93 -0.93
N HIS A 510 -46.91 0.29 -0.50
CA HIS A 510 -45.56 0.84 -0.68
C HIS A 510 -44.84 0.28 -1.93
N PRO A 511 -43.92 1.05 -2.56
CA PRO A 511 -43.14 0.62 -3.72
C PRO A 511 -42.35 -0.68 -3.49
N GLY A 512 -42.14 -1.47 -4.56
CA GLY A 512 -41.34 -2.69 -4.51
C GLY A 512 -39.92 -2.48 -3.95
N TRP A 513 -39.25 -1.40 -4.37
CA TRP A 513 -37.91 -1.06 -3.88
C TRP A 513 -37.87 -0.69 -2.40
N TYR A 514 -38.89 0.02 -1.89
CA TYR A 514 -38.93 0.49 -0.50
C TYR A 514 -39.22 -0.67 0.47
N ARG A 515 -40.11 -1.59 0.07
CA ARG A 515 -40.41 -2.81 0.84
C ARG A 515 -39.18 -3.69 1.03
N LYS A 516 -38.33 -3.82 0.00
CA LYS A 516 -37.03 -4.52 0.07
C LYS A 516 -36.04 -3.91 1.08
N LEU A 517 -36.24 -2.67 1.53
CA LEU A 517 -35.41 -2.01 2.55
C LEU A 517 -35.93 -2.17 3.98
N CYS A 518 -37.16 -2.67 4.17
CA CYS A 518 -37.78 -2.80 5.48
C CYS A 518 -37.74 -4.28 5.94
N PRO A 519 -37.37 -4.58 7.20
CA PRO A 519 -37.45 -5.95 7.72
C PRO A 519 -38.91 -6.42 7.81
N ARG A 520 -39.12 -7.73 7.84
CA ARG A 520 -40.45 -8.33 8.06
C ARG A 520 -40.75 -8.43 9.54
N LEU A 521 -42.02 -8.31 9.91
CA LEU A 521 -42.48 -8.34 11.30
C LEU A 521 -42.12 -9.65 12.05
N GLU A 522 -41.85 -10.71 11.29
CA GLU A 522 -41.49 -12.05 11.76
C GLU A 522 -39.96 -12.26 11.92
N GLU A 523 -39.12 -11.26 11.60
CA GLU A 523 -37.66 -11.34 11.67
C GLU A 523 -37.11 -10.88 13.04
N GLU A 524 -36.15 -11.62 13.60
CA GLU A 524 -35.46 -11.24 14.84
C GLU A 524 -34.73 -9.89 14.66
N GLY A 525 -34.96 -8.96 15.59
CA GLY A 525 -34.41 -7.60 15.50
C GLY A 525 -35.18 -6.65 14.59
N TRP A 526 -36.48 -6.89 14.34
CA TRP A 526 -37.34 -5.98 13.58
C TRP A 526 -37.31 -4.53 14.13
N VAL A 527 -37.09 -3.57 13.22
CA VAL A 527 -37.14 -2.12 13.50
C VAL A 527 -38.01 -1.44 12.44
N PRO A 528 -38.94 -0.54 12.82
CA PRO A 528 -39.81 0.14 11.86
C PRO A 528 -39.04 0.99 10.84
N GLY A 529 -39.51 0.98 9.59
CA GLY A 529 -38.92 1.73 8.48
C GLY A 529 -37.82 0.98 7.70
N PRO A 530 -37.13 1.67 6.78
CA PRO A 530 -36.20 1.07 5.81
C PRO A 530 -34.82 0.75 6.42
N SER A 531 -34.81 0.01 7.52
CA SER A 531 -33.62 -0.25 8.36
C SER A 531 -32.62 -1.27 7.78
N LEU A 532 -32.89 -1.87 6.61
CA LEU A 532 -31.93 -2.71 5.88
C LEU A 532 -31.05 -1.90 4.90
N ILE A 533 -31.27 -0.59 4.75
CA ILE A 533 -30.50 0.25 3.83
C ILE A 533 -29.00 0.29 4.16
N SER A 534 -28.15 0.14 3.14
CA SER A 534 -26.69 0.24 3.26
C SER A 534 -26.02 0.80 2.00
N LEU A 535 -24.80 1.30 2.13
CA LEU A 535 -23.98 1.81 1.01
C LEU A 535 -23.65 0.74 -0.06
N GLN A 536 -23.84 -0.55 0.23
CA GLN A 536 -23.63 -1.63 -0.74
C GLN A 536 -24.84 -1.81 -1.69
N MET A 537 -26.01 -1.26 -1.36
CA MET A 537 -27.22 -1.43 -2.16
C MET A 537 -27.22 -0.49 -3.37
N ARG A 538 -27.62 -1.00 -4.54
CA ARG A 538 -27.69 -0.22 -5.80
C ARG A 538 -28.65 0.96 -5.74
N VAL A 539 -29.65 0.93 -4.85
CA VAL A 539 -30.61 2.03 -4.68
C VAL A 539 -30.01 3.23 -3.93
N THR A 540 -28.97 3.02 -3.11
CA THR A 540 -28.42 4.03 -2.20
C THR A 540 -27.80 5.23 -2.93
N PRO A 541 -26.97 5.08 -3.98
CA PRO A 541 -26.48 6.23 -4.78
C PRO A 541 -27.60 7.06 -5.43
N LYS A 542 -28.73 6.44 -5.78
CA LYS A 542 -29.90 7.11 -6.36
C LYS A 542 -30.68 7.89 -5.31
N LEU A 543 -30.93 7.30 -4.14
CA LEU A 543 -31.57 7.98 -2.99
C LEU A 543 -30.74 9.18 -2.50
N MET A 544 -29.41 9.06 -2.53
CA MET A 544 -28.49 10.16 -2.23
C MET A 544 -28.34 11.19 -3.38
N ARG A 545 -28.96 10.95 -4.54
CA ARG A 545 -28.93 11.82 -5.74
C ARG A 545 -27.50 12.21 -6.12
N LEU A 546 -26.62 11.22 -6.21
CA LEU A 546 -25.20 11.45 -6.53
C LEU A 546 -25.02 11.92 -7.97
N ALA A 547 -24.18 12.93 -8.16
CA ALA A 547 -23.80 13.49 -9.45
C ALA A 547 -22.30 13.39 -9.69
N TRP A 548 -21.91 13.14 -10.93
CA TRP A 548 -20.53 13.21 -11.43
C TRP A 548 -20.37 14.47 -12.30
N ASP A 549 -19.56 15.42 -11.83
CA ASP A 549 -19.24 16.69 -12.50
C ASP A 549 -20.50 17.48 -12.95
N GLY A 550 -21.58 17.35 -12.17
CA GLY A 550 -22.91 17.96 -12.42
C GLY A 550 -23.95 17.01 -13.05
N PHE A 551 -23.55 15.87 -13.60
CA PHE A 551 -24.44 14.91 -14.28
C PHE A 551 -24.95 13.81 -13.33
N PRO A 552 -26.23 13.41 -13.39
CA PRO A 552 -26.80 12.40 -12.48
C PRO A 552 -26.19 11.01 -12.71
N LEU A 553 -25.84 10.30 -11.63
CA LEU A 553 -25.42 8.91 -11.70
C LEU A 553 -26.58 7.97 -12.06
N HIS A 554 -26.31 7.02 -12.95
CA HIS A 554 -27.22 5.97 -13.40
C HIS A 554 -26.51 4.61 -13.45
N TYR A 555 -27.25 3.52 -13.27
CA TYR A 555 -26.71 2.16 -13.28
C TYR A 555 -27.25 1.38 -14.49
N SER A 556 -26.35 1.00 -15.39
CA SER A 556 -26.64 0.09 -16.51
C SER A 556 -26.32 -1.35 -16.13
N GLU A 557 -27.18 -2.31 -16.49
CA GLU A 557 -26.91 -3.73 -16.21
C GLU A 557 -25.66 -4.26 -16.93
N LYS A 558 -25.38 -3.77 -18.13
CA LYS A 558 -24.21 -4.17 -18.93
C LYS A 558 -22.93 -3.47 -18.48
N HIS A 559 -22.99 -2.15 -18.27
CA HIS A 559 -21.80 -1.30 -18.08
C HIS A 559 -21.54 -0.87 -16.62
N GLY A 560 -22.47 -1.18 -15.70
CA GLY A 560 -22.39 -0.77 -14.30
C GLY A 560 -22.72 0.72 -14.09
N TRP A 561 -22.10 1.33 -13.08
CA TRP A 561 -22.30 2.75 -12.78
C TRP A 561 -21.68 3.68 -13.84
N GLY A 562 -22.45 4.69 -14.22
CA GLY A 562 -22.08 5.78 -15.10
C GLY A 562 -22.91 7.03 -14.80
N TYR A 563 -22.89 8.01 -15.69
CA TYR A 563 -23.63 9.26 -15.60
C TYR A 563 -24.29 9.63 -16.94
N LEU A 564 -25.36 10.43 -16.86
CA LEU A 564 -26.18 10.82 -18.02
C LEU A 564 -25.85 12.24 -18.49
N VAL A 565 -25.39 12.37 -19.72
CA VAL A 565 -25.07 13.65 -20.36
C VAL A 565 -26.18 13.99 -21.37
N PRO A 566 -26.84 15.16 -21.30
CA PRO A 566 -27.95 15.51 -22.20
C PRO A 566 -27.44 15.80 -23.63
N GLY A 567 -28.36 15.88 -24.60
CA GLY A 567 -28.06 16.28 -25.98
C GLY A 567 -27.96 15.12 -26.99
N ARG A 568 -28.50 13.94 -26.65
CA ARG A 568 -28.69 12.85 -27.62
C ARG A 568 -29.93 13.15 -28.48
N GLN A 569 -29.77 13.26 -29.81
CA GLN A 569 -30.84 13.67 -30.73
C GLN A 569 -31.40 12.53 -31.58
N ASP A 570 -30.63 11.46 -31.82
CA ASP A 570 -31.01 10.29 -32.61
C ASP A 570 -32.14 9.46 -32.01
N ASN A 571 -32.38 9.59 -30.69
CA ASN A 571 -33.36 8.80 -29.95
C ASN A 571 -34.54 9.62 -29.37
N LEU A 572 -34.69 10.88 -29.77
CA LEU A 572 -35.85 11.70 -29.43
C LEU A 572 -36.96 11.45 -30.47
N SER A 573 -37.99 10.68 -30.11
CA SER A 573 -39.14 10.47 -30.99
C SER A 573 -39.94 11.77 -31.17
N ALA A 574 -40.23 12.14 -32.43
CA ALA A 574 -40.98 13.36 -32.75
C ALA A 574 -42.47 13.30 -32.34
N ALA A 575 -42.94 12.17 -31.82
CA ALA A 575 -44.26 11.97 -31.24
C ALA A 575 -44.17 11.05 -30.00
N PRO A 576 -45.06 11.18 -29.01
CA PRO A 576 -45.13 10.26 -27.88
C PRO A 576 -45.79 8.95 -28.32
N ALA A 577 -44.97 7.94 -28.65
CA ALA A 577 -45.45 6.58 -28.79
C ALA A 577 -45.68 5.97 -27.39
N GLU A 578 -46.82 5.28 -27.22
CA GLU A 578 -47.18 4.60 -25.97
C GLU A 578 -46.17 3.50 -25.62
N THR A 579 -45.18 3.87 -24.83
CA THR A 579 -44.28 2.97 -24.13
C THR A 579 -44.73 2.93 -22.67
N ASN A 580 -44.92 1.73 -22.11
CA ASN A 580 -45.55 1.51 -20.79
C ASN A 580 -44.64 1.87 -19.59
N GLY A 581 -44.00 3.04 -19.62
CA GLY A 581 -43.14 3.53 -18.55
C GLY A 581 -42.87 5.04 -18.65
N PRO A 582 -42.45 5.69 -17.55
CA PRO A 582 -42.10 7.11 -17.57
C PRO A 582 -40.84 7.35 -18.42
N SER A 583 -40.86 8.40 -19.24
CA SER A 583 -39.72 8.81 -20.06
C SER A 583 -38.70 9.63 -19.25
N CYS A 584 -37.42 9.56 -19.63
CA CYS A 584 -36.33 10.21 -18.92
C CYS A 584 -36.44 11.76 -18.97
N PRO A 585 -36.34 12.48 -17.83
CA PRO A 585 -36.46 13.95 -17.77
C PRO A 585 -35.20 14.68 -18.24
N HIS A 586 -34.77 14.45 -19.50
CA HIS A 586 -33.53 14.98 -20.07
C HIS A 586 -33.38 16.51 -19.99
N ARG A 587 -34.49 17.27 -20.05
CA ARG A 587 -34.48 18.74 -19.89
C ARG A 587 -34.09 19.16 -18.47
N VAL A 588 -34.55 18.44 -17.45
CA VAL A 588 -34.17 18.69 -16.05
C VAL A 588 -32.68 18.42 -15.85
N ILE A 589 -32.13 17.42 -16.53
CA ILE A 589 -30.68 17.13 -16.53
C ILE A 589 -29.88 18.28 -17.16
N GLU A 590 -30.38 18.87 -18.25
CA GLU A 590 -29.75 20.03 -18.89
C GLU A 590 -29.75 21.27 -17.98
N ASP A 591 -30.89 21.56 -17.32
CA ASP A 591 -30.99 22.71 -16.41
C ASP A 591 -30.16 22.51 -15.12
N LEU A 592 -30.08 21.30 -14.58
CA LEU A 592 -29.17 20.96 -13.48
C LEU A 592 -27.70 21.18 -13.86
N TYR A 593 -27.29 20.80 -15.07
CA TYR A 593 -25.94 21.05 -15.56
C TYR A 593 -25.65 22.55 -15.76
N ARG A 594 -26.62 23.32 -16.30
CA ARG A 594 -26.51 24.78 -16.40
C ARG A 594 -26.35 25.45 -15.03
N GLN A 595 -27.11 25.00 -14.03
CA GLN A 595 -26.97 25.47 -12.64
C GLN A 595 -25.58 25.14 -12.08
N HIS A 596 -25.08 23.91 -12.28
CA HIS A 596 -23.73 23.52 -11.85
C HIS A 596 -22.63 24.41 -12.45
N CYS A 597 -22.74 24.75 -13.73
CA CYS A 597 -21.81 25.67 -14.41
C CYS A 597 -21.87 27.10 -13.84
N LEU A 598 -23.07 27.59 -13.50
CA LEU A 598 -23.26 28.91 -12.88
C LEU A 598 -22.74 28.98 -11.43
N GLU A 599 -22.76 27.87 -10.70
CA GLU A 599 -22.14 27.73 -9.38
C GLU A 599 -20.61 27.71 -9.48
N LYS A 600 -20.04 26.82 -10.31
CA LYS A 600 -18.59 26.72 -10.51
C LYS A 600 -17.95 28.02 -11.03
N GLY A 601 -18.70 28.85 -11.75
CA GLY A 601 -18.26 30.19 -12.17
C GLY A 601 -18.16 31.24 -11.07
N LYS A 602 -18.70 30.97 -9.86
CA LYS A 602 -18.69 31.89 -8.71
C LYS A 602 -17.75 31.45 -7.59
N GLU A 603 -17.38 30.17 -7.54
CA GLU A 603 -16.45 29.62 -6.56
C GLU A 603 -15.00 29.98 -6.93
N LYS A 604 -14.33 30.82 -6.12
CA LYS A 604 -12.87 30.77 -6.05
C LYS A 604 -12.49 29.49 -5.31
N PRO A 605 -11.52 28.69 -5.81
CA PRO A 605 -11.08 27.49 -5.09
C PRO A 605 -10.50 27.89 -3.71
N PRO A 606 -10.97 27.28 -2.61
CA PRO A 606 -10.27 27.36 -1.33
C PRO A 606 -8.85 26.82 -1.48
N GLY A 607 -7.89 27.40 -0.76
CA GLY A 607 -6.48 26.98 -0.81
C GLY A 607 -6.33 25.51 -0.40
N LEU A 608 -5.98 24.66 -1.39
CA LEU A 608 -5.99 23.19 -1.24
C LEU A 608 -4.70 22.62 -0.61
N GLU A 609 -3.93 23.46 0.07
CA GLU A 609 -2.49 23.22 0.30
C GLU A 609 -2.15 22.41 1.57
N ALA A 610 -3.11 22.14 2.46
CA ALA A 610 -2.84 21.48 3.75
C ALA A 610 -3.26 19.99 3.85
N ALA A 611 -4.10 19.48 2.94
CA ALA A 611 -4.73 18.16 3.09
C ALA A 611 -4.19 17.06 2.15
N LEU A 612 -3.59 17.43 1.00
CA LEU A 612 -3.23 16.46 -0.03
C LEU A 612 -1.84 15.82 0.15
N GLU A 613 -0.92 16.45 0.88
CA GLU A 613 0.50 16.03 0.96
C GLU A 613 0.69 14.58 1.44
N ASP A 614 -0.17 14.11 2.35
CA ASP A 614 0.06 12.87 3.09
C ASP A 614 -0.57 11.60 2.46
N GLU A 615 -1.61 11.69 1.61
CA GLU A 615 -2.35 10.47 1.24
C GLU A 615 -1.75 9.67 0.08
N LEU A 616 -1.07 10.34 -0.86
CA LEU A 616 -0.37 9.61 -1.91
C LEU A 616 0.99 9.06 -1.47
N LEU A 617 1.50 9.46 -0.31
CA LEU A 617 2.58 8.75 0.40
C LEU A 617 2.05 7.51 1.17
N VAL A 618 0.77 7.51 1.56
CA VAL A 618 0.12 6.43 2.34
C VAL A 618 -0.63 5.41 1.45
N MET A 619 -0.56 5.55 0.12
CA MET A 619 -0.82 4.40 -0.75
C MET A 619 0.31 3.40 -0.59
N ASP A 620 0.00 2.21 -0.05
CA ASP A 620 0.91 1.06 0.04
C ASP A 620 1.78 0.96 -1.23
N ASN A 621 3.06 1.27 -1.05
CA ASN A 621 4.05 1.32 -2.10
C ASN A 621 4.01 0.03 -2.94
N SER A 622 3.78 -1.12 -2.31
CA SER A 622 3.61 -2.41 -2.99
C SER A 622 2.53 -2.39 -4.10
N MET A 623 1.35 -1.81 -3.82
CA MET A 623 0.26 -1.75 -4.79
C MET A 623 0.50 -0.76 -5.92
N LEU A 624 1.18 0.36 -5.65
CA LEU A 624 1.51 1.35 -6.66
C LEU A 624 2.63 0.82 -7.57
N TRP A 625 3.69 0.23 -7.01
CA TRP A 625 4.81 -0.33 -7.76
C TRP A 625 4.44 -1.58 -8.54
N LYS A 626 3.57 -2.47 -8.02
CA LYS A 626 3.05 -3.59 -8.81
C LYS A 626 2.36 -3.12 -10.09
N LYS A 627 1.64 -2.00 -10.02
CA LYS A 627 0.97 -1.38 -11.18
C LYS A 627 1.97 -0.74 -12.15
N VAL A 628 3.07 -0.15 -11.68
CA VAL A 628 4.14 0.42 -12.52
C VAL A 628 4.95 -0.67 -13.23
N GLU A 629 5.31 -1.75 -12.52
CA GLU A 629 6.02 -2.93 -13.04
C GLU A 629 5.24 -3.62 -14.17
N GLU A 630 3.92 -3.69 -14.05
CA GLU A 630 3.06 -4.29 -15.09
C GLU A 630 2.84 -3.37 -16.30
N LEU A 631 2.83 -2.04 -16.12
CA LEU A 631 2.65 -1.06 -17.20
C LEU A 631 3.91 -0.88 -18.06
N SER A 632 5.09 -0.93 -17.44
CA SER A 632 6.38 -0.76 -18.14
C SER A 632 6.71 -1.90 -19.11
N ARG A 633 6.06 -3.07 -19.00
CA ARG A 633 6.16 -4.17 -19.99
C ARG A 633 5.68 -3.78 -21.40
N ILE A 634 4.90 -2.71 -21.56
CA ILE A 634 4.40 -2.25 -22.86
C ILE A 634 5.48 -1.48 -23.66
N GLU A 635 6.52 -0.97 -22.99
CA GLU A 635 7.43 0.05 -23.53
C GLU A 635 8.45 -0.51 -24.53
N VAL A 636 8.97 -1.73 -24.29
CA VAL A 636 9.97 -2.38 -25.17
C VAL A 636 9.47 -2.54 -26.61
N ASP A 637 8.16 -2.70 -26.77
CA ASP A 637 7.49 -2.97 -28.05
C ASP A 637 6.83 -1.70 -28.66
N ALA A 638 6.77 -0.61 -27.91
CA ALA A 638 6.15 0.66 -28.31
C ALA A 638 7.17 1.62 -28.95
N GLU A 639 8.42 1.62 -28.48
CA GLU A 639 9.49 2.48 -29.02
C GLU A 639 9.78 2.18 -30.51
N GLU A 640 9.75 0.90 -30.92
CA GLU A 640 9.86 0.51 -32.34
C GLU A 640 8.66 0.98 -33.20
N LYS A 641 7.49 1.16 -32.58
CA LYS A 641 6.26 1.60 -33.27
C LYS A 641 6.18 3.12 -33.39
N MET A 642 6.75 3.88 -32.45
CA MET A 642 6.76 5.35 -32.51
C MET A 642 7.55 5.89 -33.72
N SER A 643 8.69 5.28 -34.07
CA SER A 643 9.45 5.61 -35.29
C SER A 643 8.63 5.50 -36.60
N LYS A 644 7.60 4.64 -36.62
CA LYS A 644 6.70 4.46 -37.78
C LYS A 644 5.56 5.48 -37.82
N ALA A 645 5.21 6.11 -36.69
CA ALA A 645 4.09 7.05 -36.61
C ALA A 645 4.47 8.48 -37.04
N ASP A 646 5.64 8.97 -36.64
CA ASP A 646 6.13 10.33 -36.99
C ASP A 646 6.23 10.57 -38.50
N GLN A 647 6.44 9.49 -39.28
CA GLN A 647 6.63 9.57 -40.73
C GLN A 647 5.34 9.90 -41.52
N SER A 648 4.15 9.77 -40.91
CA SER A 648 2.87 10.03 -41.61
C SER A 648 2.32 11.45 -41.41
N LEU A 649 2.73 12.16 -40.35
CA LEU A 649 2.24 13.50 -40.03
C LEU A 649 3.03 14.63 -40.70
N VAL A 650 4.35 14.46 -40.90
CA VAL A 650 5.22 15.51 -41.46
C VAL A 650 5.16 15.60 -43.00
N ARG A 651 4.61 14.59 -43.70
CA ARG A 651 4.51 14.56 -45.17
C ARG A 651 3.16 15.02 -45.76
N ARG A 652 2.29 15.66 -44.97
CA ARG A 652 0.96 16.12 -45.43
C ARG A 652 0.74 17.64 -45.47
N PHE A 653 1.83 18.41 -45.48
CA PHE A 653 1.84 19.86 -45.71
C PHE A 653 2.75 20.27 -46.88
N SER A 654 2.53 19.69 -48.07
CA SER A 654 2.90 20.33 -49.35
C SER A 654 2.20 19.65 -50.53
N CYS A 655 1.73 20.44 -51.50
CA CYS A 655 0.88 20.05 -52.64
C CYS A 655 -0.53 19.56 -52.24
N GLY A 656 -1.64 20.06 -52.77
CA GLY A 656 -1.87 21.03 -53.85
C GLY A 656 -3.25 20.74 -54.44
N MET A 657 -4.07 21.76 -54.70
CA MET A 657 -5.49 21.57 -55.08
C MET A 657 -5.65 20.84 -56.43
N GLY A 658 -6.62 19.94 -56.54
CA GLY A 658 -6.95 19.23 -57.78
C GLY A 658 -8.34 18.59 -57.73
N TRP A 659 -9.14 18.78 -58.77
CA TRP A 659 -10.61 18.61 -58.78
C TRP A 659 -11.05 17.34 -59.54
N TRP A 660 -12.24 16.83 -59.19
CA TRP A 660 -13.20 16.09 -60.04
C TRP A 660 -13.07 14.60 -60.46
N ILE A 661 -14.17 13.88 -60.17
CA ILE A 661 -14.95 12.92 -61.00
C ILE A 661 -14.37 11.51 -61.29
N GLY A 662 -14.90 10.52 -60.54
CA GLY A 662 -15.89 9.57 -61.05
C GLY A 662 -15.44 8.36 -61.87
N LEU A 663 -15.78 7.14 -61.39
CA LEU A 663 -16.66 6.16 -62.05
C LEU A 663 -16.91 4.93 -61.16
N SER A 664 -17.97 4.17 -61.45
CA SER A 664 -18.58 3.16 -60.57
C SER A 664 -18.48 1.72 -61.12
N PHE A 665 -19.02 0.74 -60.38
CA PHE A 665 -19.33 -0.68 -60.73
C PHE A 665 -18.29 -1.78 -60.34
N PRO A 666 -18.74 -3.03 -59.99
CA PRO A 666 -18.57 -3.52 -58.61
C PRO A 666 -18.06 -4.99 -58.51
N PRO A 667 -18.62 -5.95 -57.71
CA PRO A 667 -17.78 -6.71 -56.77
C PRO A 667 -17.68 -8.22 -57.01
N ALA A 668 -16.70 -8.87 -56.36
CA ALA A 668 -16.72 -10.31 -56.12
C ALA A 668 -16.02 -10.65 -54.79
N MET A 669 -16.80 -11.16 -53.81
CA MET A 669 -16.29 -11.87 -52.63
C MET A 669 -16.14 -13.37 -52.97
N PRO A 670 -15.39 -14.12 -52.16
CA PRO A 670 -16.12 -15.14 -51.39
C PRO A 670 -15.83 -15.10 -49.89
N GLU A 671 -16.84 -15.52 -49.13
CA GLU A 671 -16.84 -15.60 -47.67
C GLU A 671 -15.98 -16.76 -47.14
N ASN A 672 -15.43 -16.61 -45.92
CA ASN A 672 -15.44 -17.62 -44.83
C ASN A 672 -14.35 -17.37 -43.76
N VAL A 673 -14.60 -16.46 -42.81
CA VAL A 673 -14.08 -16.58 -41.42
C VAL A 673 -15.10 -15.95 -40.47
N LEU A 674 -15.73 -16.77 -39.61
CA LEU A 674 -16.55 -16.28 -38.49
C LEU A 674 -15.70 -16.14 -37.23
N GLY A 675 -15.89 -15.02 -36.50
CA GLY A 675 -15.62 -14.95 -35.06
C GLY A 675 -14.27 -14.39 -34.62
N ILE A 676 -14.06 -13.07 -34.78
CA ILE A 676 -13.40 -12.17 -33.81
C ILE A 676 -14.07 -10.79 -33.99
N ASP A 677 -14.88 -10.35 -33.03
CA ASP A 677 -15.41 -8.99 -33.00
C ASP A 677 -14.30 -8.01 -32.60
N SER A 678 -13.57 -7.54 -33.60
CA SER A 678 -12.74 -6.33 -33.48
C SER A 678 -13.65 -5.12 -33.70
N LEU A 679 -13.92 -4.36 -32.63
CA LEU A 679 -14.63 -3.07 -32.68
C LEU A 679 -13.91 -2.05 -33.57
N CYS A 680 -14.16 -2.14 -34.87
CA CYS A 680 -13.86 -1.11 -35.85
C CYS A 680 -15.07 -0.18 -35.88
N TRP A 681 -14.92 1.00 -35.27
CA TRP A 681 -15.98 2.00 -35.21
C TRP A 681 -16.35 2.44 -36.64
N SER A 682 -17.63 2.52 -36.93
CA SER A 682 -18.11 2.93 -38.26
C SER A 682 -17.90 4.43 -38.46
N GLN A 683 -17.84 4.86 -39.73
CA GLN A 683 -17.65 6.27 -40.06
C GLN A 683 -18.84 7.17 -39.65
N GLU A 684 -19.99 6.56 -39.29
CA GLU A 684 -21.17 7.22 -38.77
C GLU A 684 -21.09 7.41 -37.24
N GLU A 685 -20.45 6.51 -36.50
CA GLU A 685 -20.32 6.60 -35.03
C GLU A 685 -19.41 7.74 -34.56
N MET A 686 -18.51 8.24 -35.43
CA MET A 686 -17.72 9.46 -35.12
C MET A 686 -18.53 10.75 -35.21
N ARG A 687 -19.74 10.74 -35.82
CA ARG A 687 -20.57 11.96 -36.00
C ARG A 687 -21.56 12.22 -34.86
N SER A 688 -21.79 11.26 -33.96
CA SER A 688 -22.83 11.36 -32.91
C SER A 688 -22.32 11.77 -31.52
N GLN A 689 -21.00 11.90 -31.31
CA GLN A 689 -20.45 12.20 -29.99
C GLN A 689 -20.78 13.65 -29.53
N PRO A 690 -21.08 13.88 -28.23
CA PRO A 690 -21.32 15.22 -27.72
C PRO A 690 -20.02 16.04 -27.73
N LEU A 691 -19.93 17.03 -28.61
CA LEU A 691 -18.74 17.91 -28.80
C LEU A 691 -18.30 18.66 -27.54
N PHE A 692 -19.15 18.77 -26.53
CA PHE A 692 -18.92 19.55 -25.31
C PHE A 692 -18.49 18.70 -24.09
N HIS A 693 -18.48 17.36 -24.19
CA HIS A 693 -18.14 16.48 -23.06
C HIS A 693 -17.20 15.35 -23.46
N HIS A 694 -16.19 15.08 -22.63
CA HIS A 694 -15.22 14.01 -22.83
C HIS A 694 -15.21 13.08 -21.61
N GLY A 695 -15.22 11.77 -21.86
CA GLY A 695 -15.29 10.75 -20.81
C GLY A 695 -15.22 9.33 -21.36
N ASN A 696 -15.39 8.33 -20.50
CA ASN A 696 -15.41 6.92 -20.89
C ASN A 696 -16.77 6.55 -21.51
N GLY A 697 -16.90 6.76 -22.82
CA GLY A 697 -18.15 6.66 -23.59
C GLY A 697 -18.08 7.58 -24.82
N PRO A 698 -19.21 7.88 -25.49
CA PRO A 698 -20.57 7.43 -25.17
C PRO A 698 -20.80 5.95 -25.52
N TYR A 699 -21.63 5.26 -24.74
CA TYR A 699 -22.07 3.89 -25.03
C TYR A 699 -23.45 3.90 -25.71
N ASN A 700 -23.46 3.69 -27.04
CA ASN A 700 -24.66 3.80 -27.88
C ASN A 700 -25.78 2.82 -27.48
N ASP A 701 -25.44 1.65 -26.91
CA ASP A 701 -26.36 0.58 -26.55
C ASP A 701 -27.18 0.86 -25.28
N VAL A 702 -26.85 1.92 -24.53
CA VAL A 702 -27.68 2.46 -23.44
C VAL A 702 -28.58 3.56 -24.02
N ASN A 703 -29.73 3.15 -24.55
CA ASN A 703 -30.63 4.03 -25.31
C ASN A 703 -31.63 4.79 -24.41
N ILE A 704 -31.14 5.75 -23.63
CA ILE A 704 -31.99 6.61 -22.78
C ILE A 704 -32.41 7.88 -23.56
N PRO A 705 -33.71 8.16 -23.75
CA PRO A 705 -34.17 9.29 -24.57
C PRO A 705 -33.55 10.64 -24.15
N GLY A 706 -32.93 11.34 -25.10
CA GLY A 706 -32.32 12.66 -24.89
C GLY A 706 -30.94 12.66 -24.22
N CYS A 707 -30.43 11.51 -23.74
CA CYS A 707 -29.18 11.41 -23.00
C CYS A 707 -28.18 10.37 -23.55
N TRP A 708 -26.90 10.71 -23.46
CA TRP A 708 -25.75 9.82 -23.63
C TRP A 708 -25.33 9.22 -22.29
N PHE A 709 -24.98 7.94 -22.28
CA PHE A 709 -24.41 7.28 -21.10
C PHE A 709 -22.88 7.24 -21.18
N PHE A 710 -22.22 7.72 -20.14
CA PHE A 710 -20.78 7.61 -19.93
C PHE A 710 -20.51 6.79 -18.66
N LYS A 711 -19.65 5.79 -18.77
CA LYS A 711 -19.32 4.89 -17.66
C LYS A 711 -18.35 5.58 -16.69
N LEU A 712 -18.48 5.32 -15.38
CA LEU A 712 -17.51 5.83 -14.41
C LEU A 712 -16.11 5.25 -14.67
N PRO A 713 -15.03 6.05 -14.52
CA PRO A 713 -13.68 5.55 -14.66
C PRO A 713 -13.40 4.54 -13.54
N HIS A 714 -13.07 3.31 -13.90
CA HIS A 714 -12.65 2.29 -12.94
C HIS A 714 -11.13 2.20 -12.96
N LYS A 715 -10.50 2.12 -11.78
CA LYS A 715 -9.05 1.96 -11.64
C LYS A 715 -8.61 0.69 -12.38
N ALA A 716 -7.55 0.75 -13.19
CA ALA A 716 -6.98 -0.48 -13.76
C ALA A 716 -6.57 -1.42 -12.61
N THR A 717 -7.22 -2.58 -12.54
CA THR A 717 -7.11 -3.56 -11.46
C THR A 717 -6.71 -4.91 -12.02
N LEU A 718 -5.72 -5.53 -11.38
CA LEU A 718 -5.41 -6.93 -11.55
C LEU A 718 -6.63 -7.79 -11.23
N THR A 719 -7.14 -8.48 -12.24
CA THR A 719 -8.04 -9.61 -12.00
C THR A 719 -7.20 -10.79 -11.46
N PRO A 720 -7.80 -11.76 -10.73
CA PRO A 720 -7.14 -13.02 -10.36
C PRO A 720 -6.67 -13.89 -11.54
N LEU A 721 -6.83 -13.39 -12.77
CA LEU A 721 -6.54 -13.98 -14.06
C LEU A 721 -5.33 -13.33 -14.77
N LEU A 722 -4.62 -12.38 -14.10
CA LEU A 722 -3.36 -11.78 -14.58
C LEU A 722 -3.41 -11.10 -15.96
N LEU A 723 -4.60 -10.69 -16.42
CA LEU A 723 -4.74 -9.75 -17.53
C LEU A 723 -4.94 -8.33 -16.98
N LEU A 724 -4.02 -7.43 -17.33
CA LEU A 724 -4.17 -5.99 -17.14
C LEU A 724 -5.18 -5.48 -18.19
N LYS A 725 -6.46 -5.72 -17.91
CA LYS A 725 -7.55 -5.06 -18.61
C LYS A 725 -7.53 -3.58 -18.25
N ASP A 726 -7.66 -2.71 -19.25
CA ASP A 726 -7.89 -1.29 -19.00
C ASP A 726 -9.11 -1.14 -18.09
N GLY A 727 -8.94 -0.42 -16.98
CA GLY A 727 -9.91 -0.41 -15.89
C GLY A 727 -11.32 -0.05 -16.37
N ASN A 728 -11.41 0.90 -17.32
CA ASN A 728 -12.61 1.30 -18.05
C ASN A 728 -13.46 0.14 -18.62
N SER A 729 -12.87 -1.03 -18.90
CA SER A 729 -13.61 -2.24 -19.32
C SER A 729 -14.29 -2.98 -18.15
N ASN A 730 -13.76 -2.90 -16.93
CA ASN A 730 -14.39 -3.45 -15.73
C ASN A 730 -15.49 -2.51 -15.22
N ASN A 731 -16.54 -3.06 -14.61
CA ASN A 731 -17.68 -2.27 -14.12
C ASN A 731 -17.41 -1.77 -12.69
N VAL A 732 -17.75 -0.51 -12.42
CA VAL A 732 -17.75 0.02 -11.05
C VAL A 732 -18.84 -0.68 -10.25
N GLY A 733 -18.44 -1.34 -9.16
CA GLY A 733 -19.35 -2.04 -8.26
C GLY A 733 -20.09 -1.09 -7.30
N SER A 734 -19.39 -0.11 -6.73
CA SER A 734 -19.97 0.91 -5.85
C SER A 734 -19.23 2.25 -6.02
N PRO A 735 -19.96 3.39 -6.13
CA PRO A 735 -19.35 4.72 -6.15
C PRO A 735 -18.80 5.15 -4.77
N PHE A 736 -19.08 4.41 -3.70
CA PHE A 736 -18.54 4.68 -2.34
C PHE A 736 -17.21 3.95 -2.05
N ALA A 737 -16.60 3.34 -3.06
CA ALA A 737 -15.33 2.62 -2.92
C ALA A 737 -14.15 3.58 -2.62
N LYS A 738 -13.09 3.06 -1.97
CA LYS A 738 -11.90 3.86 -1.60
C LYS A 738 -11.31 4.66 -2.77
N ASP A 739 -11.36 4.09 -3.98
CA ASP A 739 -10.81 4.70 -5.20
C ASP A 739 -11.55 5.96 -5.66
N PHE A 740 -12.76 6.25 -5.15
CA PHE A 740 -13.53 7.45 -5.45
C PHE A 740 -13.45 8.54 -4.37
N LEU A 741 -12.72 8.30 -3.26
CA LEU A 741 -12.55 9.30 -2.20
C LEU A 741 -11.91 10.61 -2.71
N PRO A 742 -10.89 10.62 -3.59
CA PRO A 742 -10.34 11.86 -4.13
C PRO A 742 -11.37 12.67 -4.92
N GLN A 743 -12.25 12.00 -5.67
CA GLN A 743 -13.32 12.66 -6.42
C GLN A 743 -14.47 13.14 -5.52
N MET A 744 -14.62 12.56 -4.32
CA MET A 744 -15.49 13.12 -3.29
C MET A 744 -14.86 14.37 -2.62
N GLU A 745 -13.53 14.47 -2.60
CA GLU A 745 -12.78 15.60 -2.02
C GLU A 745 -12.67 16.79 -2.99
N ASP A 746 -12.42 16.55 -4.29
CA ASP A 746 -12.35 17.60 -5.32
C ASP A 746 -13.73 18.09 -5.81
N GLY A 747 -14.82 17.48 -5.32
CA GLY A 747 -16.20 17.83 -5.65
C GLY A 747 -16.70 17.30 -7.00
N THR A 748 -15.93 16.45 -7.70
CA THR A 748 -16.37 15.76 -8.91
C THR A 748 -17.51 14.78 -8.61
N LEU A 749 -17.47 14.05 -7.51
CA LEU A 749 -18.52 13.15 -7.04
C LEU A 749 -19.22 13.75 -5.81
N ARG A 750 -20.37 14.41 -6.01
CA ARG A 750 -21.11 15.10 -4.94
C ARG A 750 -22.60 14.73 -4.93
N ALA A 751 -23.26 14.90 -3.79
CA ALA A 751 -24.73 14.84 -3.73
C ALA A 751 -25.34 16.09 -4.39
N ALA A 752 -26.55 15.98 -4.94
CA ALA A 752 -27.25 17.11 -5.54
C ALA A 752 -27.52 18.26 -4.53
N VAL A 753 -27.48 19.50 -5.03
CA VAL A 753 -27.55 20.73 -4.24
C VAL A 753 -28.85 20.80 -3.43
N GLY A 754 -28.76 21.29 -2.18
CA GLY A 754 -29.91 21.47 -1.28
C GLY A 754 -30.34 20.22 -0.49
N ARG A 755 -29.57 19.13 -0.50
CA ARG A 755 -29.91 17.88 0.23
C ARG A 755 -28.89 17.53 1.33
N THR A 756 -29.12 18.08 2.52
CA THR A 756 -28.25 17.91 3.71
C THR A 756 -27.93 16.45 4.06
N HIS A 757 -28.93 15.57 4.08
CA HIS A 757 -28.73 14.14 4.41
C HIS A 757 -27.83 13.38 3.41
N GLY A 758 -27.85 13.75 2.13
CA GLY A 758 -27.02 13.12 1.10
C GLY A 758 -25.55 13.50 1.24
N THR A 759 -25.27 14.80 1.37
CA THR A 759 -23.92 15.31 1.63
C THR A 759 -23.36 14.76 2.94
N ARG A 760 -24.14 14.80 4.02
CA ARG A 760 -23.73 14.28 5.33
C ARG A 760 -23.39 12.79 5.30
N ALA A 761 -24.15 11.97 4.57
CA ALA A 761 -23.83 10.54 4.44
C ALA A 761 -22.54 10.28 3.62
N LEU A 762 -22.19 11.15 2.66
CA LEU A 762 -20.89 11.10 1.97
C LEU A 762 -19.73 11.47 2.91
N GLU A 763 -19.87 12.56 3.67
CA GLU A 763 -18.90 12.98 4.69
C GLU A 763 -18.66 11.86 5.71
N ILE A 764 -19.72 11.24 6.23
CA ILE A 764 -19.59 10.15 7.19
C ILE A 764 -18.88 8.94 6.55
N ASN A 765 -19.24 8.52 5.34
CA ASN A 765 -18.54 7.41 4.67
C ASN A 765 -17.05 7.73 4.49
N LYS A 766 -16.69 8.98 4.19
CA LYS A 766 -15.29 9.42 4.16
C LYS A 766 -14.63 9.26 5.54
N MET A 767 -15.27 9.77 6.60
CA MET A 767 -14.75 9.71 7.98
C MET A 767 -14.49 8.30 8.50
N ILE A 768 -15.40 7.36 8.22
CA ILE A 768 -15.29 5.97 8.71
C ILE A 768 -14.47 5.06 7.79
N SER A 769 -14.11 5.50 6.58
CA SER A 769 -13.43 4.65 5.59
C SER A 769 -12.03 4.24 6.00
N PHE A 770 -11.32 5.04 6.79
CA PHE A 770 -10.03 4.64 7.36
C PHE A 770 -10.21 3.54 8.41
N TRP A 771 -10.96 3.81 9.49
CA TRP A 771 -11.19 2.87 10.59
C TRP A 771 -11.75 1.53 10.12
N ARG A 772 -12.73 1.53 9.20
CA ARG A 772 -13.30 0.30 8.60
C ARG A 772 -12.23 -0.65 8.06
N ASN A 773 -11.17 -0.10 7.46
CA ASN A 773 -10.08 -0.86 6.85
C ASN A 773 -8.89 -1.11 7.79
N ALA A 774 -8.72 -0.31 8.84
CA ALA A 774 -7.55 -0.34 9.73
C ALA A 774 -7.83 -1.03 11.07
N HIS A 775 -9.04 -0.90 11.65
CA HIS A 775 -9.33 -1.29 13.04
C HIS A 775 -8.87 -2.71 13.37
N LYS A 776 -9.11 -3.71 12.50
CA LYS A 776 -8.68 -5.09 12.77
C LYS A 776 -7.17 -5.22 13.02
N ARG A 777 -6.33 -4.52 12.24
CA ARG A 777 -4.85 -4.54 12.39
C ARG A 777 -4.37 -3.75 13.60
N ILE A 778 -5.10 -2.68 13.96
CA ILE A 778 -4.79 -1.85 15.13
C ILE A 778 -5.22 -2.57 16.42
N SER A 779 -6.43 -3.12 16.47
CA SER A 779 -6.98 -3.84 17.62
C SER A 779 -6.31 -5.19 17.88
N SER A 780 -5.68 -5.80 16.87
CA SER A 780 -4.89 -7.03 17.03
C SER A 780 -3.43 -6.79 17.46
N GLN A 781 -3.03 -5.55 17.75
CA GLN A 781 -1.69 -5.28 18.25
C GLN A 781 -1.52 -5.82 19.67
N MET A 782 -0.45 -6.59 19.90
CA MET A 782 -0.18 -7.17 21.21
C MET A 782 0.47 -6.15 22.14
N VAL A 783 -0.29 -5.70 23.14
CA VAL A 783 0.17 -4.79 24.19
C VAL A 783 0.49 -5.57 25.45
N VAL A 784 1.69 -5.38 25.99
CA VAL A 784 2.11 -5.98 27.27
C VAL A 784 2.31 -4.86 28.29
N TRP A 785 1.71 -5.03 29.46
CA TRP A 785 1.71 -4.03 30.53
C TRP A 785 2.78 -4.35 31.58
N LEU A 786 3.54 -3.32 31.95
CA LEU A 786 4.66 -3.39 32.90
C LEU A 786 4.19 -3.00 34.30
N LYS A 787 4.55 -3.80 35.30
CA LYS A 787 4.29 -3.52 36.72
C LYS A 787 5.29 -2.50 37.25
N LYS A 788 4.97 -1.83 38.37
CA LYS A 788 5.84 -0.85 39.03
C LYS A 788 7.27 -1.34 39.32
N GLY A 789 7.45 -2.63 39.62
CA GLY A 789 8.77 -3.25 39.81
C GLY A 789 9.53 -3.56 38.52
N GLU A 790 8.89 -3.51 37.36
CA GLU A 790 9.48 -3.77 36.03
C GLU A 790 9.86 -2.46 35.31
N LEU A 791 9.37 -1.31 35.82
CA LEU A 791 9.68 0.02 35.29
C LEU A 791 11.01 0.57 35.85
N PRO A 792 11.83 1.27 35.03
CA PRO A 792 13.04 1.93 35.49
C PRO A 792 12.77 2.94 36.62
N ARG A 793 13.73 3.08 37.55
CA ARG A 793 13.66 4.07 38.65
C ARG A 793 13.54 5.52 38.19
N VAL A 794 13.93 5.83 36.95
CA VAL A 794 13.75 7.15 36.32
C VAL A 794 12.26 7.45 36.09
N VAL A 795 11.49 6.44 35.69
CA VAL A 795 10.04 6.55 35.48
C VAL A 795 9.33 6.64 36.83
N THR A 796 9.55 5.66 37.71
CA THR A 796 8.80 5.52 38.99
C THR A 796 9.11 6.59 40.04
N ARG A 797 10.10 7.46 39.79
CA ARG A 797 10.42 8.64 40.62
C ARG A 797 10.08 9.97 39.93
N HIS A 798 9.55 9.95 38.70
CA HIS A 798 9.16 11.16 38.01
C HIS A 798 7.92 11.79 38.67
N PRO A 799 7.80 13.13 38.78
CA PRO A 799 6.61 13.78 39.34
C PRO A 799 5.31 13.37 38.64
N ASP A 800 5.36 13.19 37.32
CA ASP A 800 4.20 12.84 36.48
C ASP A 800 3.94 11.32 36.40
N TYR A 801 4.57 10.50 37.25
CA TYR A 801 4.28 9.06 37.33
C TYR A 801 3.06 8.80 38.20
N ASN A 802 2.06 8.15 37.62
CA ASN A 802 0.84 7.73 38.31
C ASN A 802 0.80 6.20 38.46
N GLU A 803 0.59 5.70 39.67
CA GLU A 803 0.54 4.25 39.94
C GLU A 803 -0.80 3.62 39.52
N GLU A 804 -1.86 4.40 39.31
CA GLU A 804 -3.13 3.94 38.74
C GLU A 804 -3.07 3.80 37.20
N ASP A 805 -2.14 4.52 36.55
CA ASP A 805 -1.96 4.46 35.11
C ASP A 805 -1.19 3.21 34.67
N ASN A 806 -1.62 2.68 33.52
CA ASN A 806 -0.98 1.52 32.93
C ASN A 806 0.14 1.99 32.00
N TYR A 807 1.36 1.47 32.16
CA TYR A 807 2.48 1.67 31.23
C TYR A 807 2.83 0.35 30.58
N GLY A 808 3.19 0.36 29.30
CA GLY A 808 3.43 -0.85 28.53
C GLY A 808 4.16 -0.59 27.22
N ALA A 809 4.23 -1.62 26.39
CA ALA A 809 4.81 -1.50 25.06
C ALA A 809 4.15 -2.44 24.05
N ILE A 810 4.33 -2.08 22.78
CA ILE A 810 4.05 -2.89 21.61
C ILE A 810 5.40 -3.15 20.93
N LEU A 811 5.63 -4.40 20.52
CA LEU A 811 6.76 -4.76 19.67
C LEU A 811 6.25 -4.93 18.24
N PRO A 812 6.54 -4.02 17.30
CA PRO A 812 6.11 -4.17 15.92
C PRO A 812 6.78 -5.38 15.28
N GLN A 813 6.01 -6.16 14.52
CA GLN A 813 6.50 -7.36 13.83
C GLN A 813 7.22 -6.96 12.52
N VAL A 814 8.36 -6.27 12.66
CA VAL A 814 9.15 -5.77 11.53
C VAL A 814 9.99 -6.88 10.91
N VAL A 815 9.62 -7.29 9.69
CA VAL A 815 10.48 -8.12 8.83
C VAL A 815 11.58 -7.20 8.27
N THR A 816 12.82 -7.37 8.72
CA THR A 816 13.92 -6.41 8.48
C THR A 816 14.24 -6.23 7.00
N ALA A 817 14.16 -7.29 6.20
CA ALA A 817 14.21 -7.22 4.74
C ALA A 817 12.99 -7.91 4.12
N GLY A 818 11.81 -7.28 4.20
CA GLY A 818 10.56 -7.86 3.69
C GLY A 818 10.34 -7.70 2.17
N THR A 819 11.13 -6.86 1.49
CA THR A 819 11.07 -6.64 0.04
C THR A 819 12.38 -7.01 -0.67
N VAL A 820 12.34 -7.18 -1.99
CA VAL A 820 13.54 -7.34 -2.83
C VAL A 820 14.47 -6.11 -2.76
N THR A 821 13.93 -4.94 -2.42
CA THR A 821 14.69 -3.70 -2.17
C THR A 821 15.29 -3.64 -0.77
N ARG A 822 15.22 -4.75 0.01
CA ARG A 822 15.65 -4.89 1.41
C ARG A 822 14.93 -3.93 2.38
N ARG A 823 13.79 -3.35 1.99
CA ARG A 823 13.01 -2.50 2.88
C ARG A 823 12.31 -3.33 3.96
N ALA A 824 12.25 -2.75 5.15
CA ALA A 824 11.45 -3.28 6.24
C ALA A 824 9.96 -3.35 5.87
N VAL A 825 9.25 -4.37 6.36
CA VAL A 825 7.81 -4.54 6.15
C VAL A 825 7.13 -4.86 7.47
N GLU A 826 6.09 -4.11 7.80
CA GLU A 826 5.12 -4.39 8.87
C GLU A 826 3.74 -3.79 8.46
N PRO A 827 2.60 -4.47 8.67
CA PRO A 827 1.31 -4.06 8.06
C PRO A 827 0.53 -2.92 8.74
N THR A 828 1.04 -2.29 9.80
CA THR A 828 0.26 -1.41 10.70
C THR A 828 0.95 -0.08 10.94
N TRP A 829 2.16 -0.11 11.50
CA TRP A 829 3.02 1.00 11.89
C TRP A 829 3.81 1.56 10.70
N LEU A 830 4.38 0.69 9.85
CA LEU A 830 5.05 1.13 8.62
C LEU A 830 4.07 1.56 7.51
N THR A 831 2.77 1.47 7.77
CA THR A 831 1.70 2.00 6.91
C THR A 831 0.78 2.99 7.65
N ALA A 832 1.19 3.44 8.84
CA ALA A 832 0.38 4.32 9.68
C ALA A 832 0.23 5.71 9.05
N SER A 833 -1.01 6.12 8.80
CA SER A 833 -1.30 7.48 8.36
C SER A 833 -1.04 8.49 9.46
N ASN A 834 -0.76 9.74 9.07
CA ASN A 834 -0.80 10.87 10.00
C ASN A 834 -2.26 11.24 10.35
N ALA A 835 -2.43 11.97 11.46
CA ALA A 835 -3.74 12.40 11.95
C ALA A 835 -4.46 13.32 10.95
N ARG A 836 -5.75 13.09 10.72
CA ARG A 836 -6.59 13.94 9.86
C ARG A 836 -7.91 14.25 10.54
N ALA A 837 -8.28 15.53 10.54
CA ALA A 837 -9.53 16.04 11.10
C ALA A 837 -10.78 15.38 10.50
N ASP A 838 -10.67 14.78 9.31
CA ASP A 838 -11.75 14.14 8.58
C ASP A 838 -11.78 12.60 8.68
N ARG A 839 -10.98 11.96 9.56
CA ARG A 839 -10.88 10.48 9.64
C ARG A 839 -10.79 9.95 11.07
N VAL A 840 -11.74 9.08 11.41
CA VAL A 840 -11.80 8.36 12.70
C VAL A 840 -10.56 7.47 12.86
N GLY A 841 -9.89 7.58 14.01
CA GLY A 841 -8.74 6.77 14.38
C GLY A 841 -7.47 7.00 13.54
N SER A 842 -7.36 8.14 12.86
CA SER A 842 -6.16 8.49 12.09
C SER A 842 -5.01 9.01 12.98
N GLU A 843 -5.29 9.34 14.24
CA GLU A 843 -4.34 9.75 15.28
C GLU A 843 -3.45 8.62 15.83
N LEU A 844 -3.49 7.43 15.21
CA LEU A 844 -2.78 6.21 15.64
C LEU A 844 -1.33 6.44 16.07
N LYS A 845 -0.53 7.18 15.28
CA LYS A 845 0.88 7.46 15.60
C LYS A 845 1.00 8.10 16.99
N ALA A 846 0.17 9.08 17.32
CA ALA A 846 0.26 9.86 18.57
C ALA A 846 -0.16 9.08 19.83
N MET A 847 -0.63 7.85 19.67
CA MET A 847 -0.91 6.92 20.78
C MET A 847 0.34 6.12 21.19
N VAL A 848 1.42 6.18 20.41
CA VAL A 848 2.76 5.85 20.90
C VAL A 848 3.22 7.01 21.77
N GLN A 849 3.23 6.79 23.08
CA GLN A 849 3.45 7.81 24.11
C GLN A 849 4.52 7.31 25.08
N VAL A 850 5.50 8.15 25.36
CA VAL A 850 6.64 7.78 26.22
C VAL A 850 6.24 7.68 27.69
N PRO A 851 6.89 6.82 28.48
CA PRO A 851 6.78 6.87 29.93
C PRO A 851 7.41 8.17 30.48
N PRO A 852 6.96 8.67 31.65
CA PRO A 852 7.57 9.80 32.36
C PRO A 852 9.10 9.67 32.49
N GLY A 853 9.82 10.79 32.31
CA GLY A 853 11.28 10.82 32.31
C GLY A 853 11.97 10.39 31.00
N TYR A 854 11.20 10.09 29.94
CA TYR A 854 11.71 9.82 28.59
C TYR A 854 11.15 10.82 27.56
N SER A 855 11.71 10.82 26.35
CA SER A 855 11.26 11.62 25.20
C SER A 855 11.60 10.86 23.91
N LEU A 856 10.79 11.02 22.86
CA LEU A 856 11.15 10.61 21.51
C LEU A 856 12.06 11.67 20.90
N VAL A 857 13.16 11.24 20.28
CA VAL A 857 14.06 12.09 19.49
C VAL A 857 14.17 11.50 18.09
N GLY A 858 14.01 12.31 17.06
CA GLY A 858 14.11 11.82 15.68
C GLY A 858 13.98 12.90 14.62
N ALA A 859 14.16 12.54 13.36
CA ALA A 859 14.02 13.47 12.24
C ALA A 859 13.50 12.74 10.99
N ASP A 860 12.96 13.50 10.05
CA ASP A 860 12.65 13.07 8.68
C ASP A 860 13.83 13.40 7.75
N VAL A 861 14.23 12.46 6.89
CA VAL A 861 15.35 12.68 5.97
C VAL A 861 14.87 13.40 4.70
N ASP A 862 14.85 14.74 4.76
CA ASP A 862 14.49 15.63 3.66
C ASP A 862 14.97 15.13 2.28
N SER A 863 14.01 14.69 1.45
CA SER A 863 14.21 14.29 0.05
C SER A 863 15.31 13.22 -0.15
N GLN A 864 15.44 12.25 0.76
CA GLN A 864 16.50 11.23 0.78
C GLN A 864 16.78 10.59 -0.60
N GLU A 865 15.77 9.97 -1.20
CA GLU A 865 15.92 9.27 -2.49
C GLU A 865 16.23 10.20 -3.66
N LEU A 866 15.62 11.39 -3.69
CA LEU A 866 15.87 12.44 -4.70
C LEU A 866 17.33 12.89 -4.66
N TRP A 867 17.88 13.07 -3.46
CA TRP A 867 19.28 13.42 -3.26
C TRP A 867 20.22 12.27 -3.69
N ILE A 868 19.93 11.02 -3.29
CA ILE A 868 20.70 9.85 -3.72
C ILE A 868 20.73 9.75 -5.26
N ALA A 869 19.56 9.85 -5.92
CA ALA A 869 19.46 9.83 -7.37
C ALA A 869 20.22 10.99 -8.03
N ALA A 870 20.21 12.18 -7.42
CA ALA A 870 20.92 13.35 -7.93
C ALA A 870 22.43 13.13 -7.90
N VAL A 871 23.00 12.81 -6.73
CA VAL A 871 24.45 12.64 -6.58
C VAL A 871 24.99 11.51 -7.47
N LEU A 872 24.20 10.47 -7.75
CA LEU A 872 24.55 9.42 -8.72
C LEU A 872 24.74 9.96 -10.15
N GLY A 873 23.86 10.84 -10.61
CA GLY A 873 24.01 11.52 -11.91
C GLY A 873 25.20 12.49 -11.93
N GLU A 874 25.41 13.23 -10.84
CA GLU A 874 26.45 14.26 -10.75
C GLU A 874 27.87 13.69 -10.71
N ALA A 875 28.05 12.57 -10.01
CA ALA A 875 29.30 11.80 -10.01
C ALA A 875 29.69 11.29 -11.41
N GLN A 876 28.70 11.00 -12.27
CA GLN A 876 28.94 10.56 -13.64
C GLN A 876 29.16 11.72 -14.64
N PHE A 877 28.53 12.87 -14.41
CA PHE A 877 28.53 13.99 -15.35
C PHE A 877 29.80 14.84 -15.30
N ALA A 878 30.20 15.26 -14.10
CA ALA A 878 31.31 16.22 -13.91
C ALA A 878 32.00 16.15 -12.53
N GLY A 879 31.69 15.15 -11.69
CA GLY A 879 32.36 14.97 -10.40
C GLY A 879 32.15 16.12 -9.40
N MET A 880 31.02 16.83 -9.49
CA MET A 880 30.73 18.06 -8.74
C MET A 880 29.30 18.11 -8.26
N HIS A 881 29.07 18.46 -6.99
CA HIS A 881 27.73 18.73 -6.47
C HIS A 881 27.07 19.92 -7.19
N GLY A 882 25.82 19.74 -7.61
CA GLY A 882 25.01 20.72 -8.34
C GLY A 882 25.42 20.98 -9.80
N CYS A 883 26.21 20.10 -10.42
CA CYS A 883 26.60 20.20 -11.82
C CYS A 883 25.46 19.88 -12.80
N THR A 884 24.47 19.10 -12.36
CA THR A 884 23.29 18.76 -13.14
C THR A 884 22.11 19.66 -12.77
N ALA A 885 21.19 19.89 -13.71
CA ALA A 885 19.98 20.65 -13.43
C ALA A 885 19.14 19.99 -12.33
N PHE A 886 19.05 18.66 -12.30
CA PHE A 886 18.36 17.90 -11.27
C PHE A 886 19.00 18.09 -9.87
N GLY A 887 20.32 17.93 -9.73
CA GLY A 887 20.99 18.13 -8.44
C GLY A 887 20.99 19.59 -7.99
N TRP A 888 21.12 20.56 -8.90
CA TRP A 888 20.94 21.98 -8.55
C TRP A 888 19.53 22.26 -8.02
N MET A 889 18.48 21.73 -8.66
CA MET A 889 17.09 21.85 -8.17
C MET A 889 16.89 21.19 -6.81
N THR A 890 17.60 20.10 -6.50
CA THR A 890 17.54 19.42 -5.20
C THR A 890 18.33 20.16 -4.10
N LEU A 891 19.46 20.80 -4.43
CA LEU A 891 20.36 21.45 -3.45
C LEU A 891 20.06 22.93 -3.19
N GLN A 892 19.48 23.64 -4.17
CA GLN A 892 19.25 25.11 -4.16
C GLN A 892 17.85 25.53 -4.63
N GLY A 893 17.02 24.59 -5.12
CA GLY A 893 15.66 24.89 -5.57
C GLY A 893 14.75 25.32 -4.42
N LYS A 894 13.95 26.38 -4.65
CA LYS A 894 13.02 26.93 -3.66
C LYS A 894 11.59 26.87 -4.17
N LYS A 895 10.67 26.41 -3.30
CA LYS A 895 9.21 26.44 -3.55
C LYS A 895 8.73 27.85 -3.92
N SER A 896 9.17 28.87 -3.17
CA SER A 896 8.80 30.28 -3.36
C SER A 896 9.13 30.85 -4.74
N ASN A 897 10.22 30.37 -5.34
CA ASN A 897 10.74 30.88 -6.60
C ASN A 897 10.34 29.98 -7.80
N ALA A 898 9.50 28.96 -7.55
CA ALA A 898 9.16 27.89 -8.48
C ALA A 898 10.40 27.21 -9.12
N THR A 899 11.53 27.18 -8.40
CA THR A 899 12.79 26.58 -8.86
C THR A 899 13.03 25.17 -8.32
N ASP A 900 12.21 24.67 -7.40
CA ASP A 900 12.23 23.27 -7.01
C ASP A 900 11.68 22.37 -8.13
N LEU A 901 12.18 21.13 -8.15
CA LEU A 901 11.85 20.12 -9.15
C LEU A 901 10.33 19.97 -9.38
N HIS A 902 9.56 19.89 -8.29
CA HIS A 902 8.12 19.63 -8.37
C HIS A 902 7.36 20.81 -8.98
N SER A 903 7.71 22.05 -8.63
CA SER A 903 7.11 23.25 -9.24
C SER A 903 7.47 23.37 -10.72
N LYS A 904 8.70 23.02 -11.12
CA LYS A 904 9.11 23.05 -12.54
C LYS A 904 8.35 22.00 -13.38
N THR A 905 8.19 20.78 -12.86
CA THR A 905 7.35 19.76 -13.52
C THR A 905 5.88 20.17 -13.57
N ALA A 906 5.35 20.72 -12.46
CA ALA A 906 3.97 21.21 -12.37
C ALA A 906 3.67 22.29 -13.42
N ALA A 907 4.56 23.29 -13.56
CA ALA A 907 4.46 24.34 -14.57
C ALA A 907 4.54 23.80 -16.00
N THR A 908 5.43 22.82 -16.26
CA THR A 908 5.61 22.22 -17.60
C THR A 908 4.36 21.48 -18.09
N VAL A 909 3.65 20.80 -17.18
CA VAL A 909 2.49 19.95 -17.53
C VAL A 909 1.15 20.66 -17.30
N GLY A 910 1.12 21.73 -16.50
CA GLY A 910 -0.08 22.43 -16.07
C GLY A 910 -0.91 21.60 -15.08
N ILE A 911 -0.26 21.15 -14.00
CA ILE A 911 -0.86 20.37 -12.90
C ILE A 911 -0.48 20.98 -11.54
N SER A 912 -1.09 20.53 -10.44
CA SER A 912 -0.68 20.95 -9.09
C SER A 912 0.69 20.39 -8.72
N ARG A 913 1.38 21.06 -7.78
CA ARG A 913 2.69 20.64 -7.26
C ARG A 913 2.65 19.24 -6.66
N GLU A 914 1.60 18.90 -5.93
CA GLU A 914 1.47 17.58 -5.30
C GLU A 914 1.19 16.46 -6.32
N HIS A 915 0.44 16.72 -7.39
CA HIS A 915 0.38 15.77 -8.51
C HIS A 915 1.76 15.61 -9.17
N ALA A 916 2.51 16.71 -9.35
CA ALA A 916 3.88 16.67 -9.90
C ALA A 916 4.89 15.94 -9.00
N LYS A 917 4.71 15.95 -7.67
CA LYS A 917 5.47 15.12 -6.72
C LYS A 917 5.34 13.64 -7.09
N VAL A 918 4.11 13.16 -7.27
CA VAL A 918 3.79 11.77 -7.63
C VAL A 918 4.38 11.39 -8.99
N PHE A 919 4.31 12.29 -9.98
CA PHE A 919 4.97 12.07 -11.27
C PHE A 919 6.48 11.92 -11.11
N ASN A 920 7.15 12.82 -10.40
CA ASN A 920 8.60 12.81 -10.31
C ASN A 920 9.12 11.56 -9.58
N TYR A 921 8.53 11.18 -8.46
CA TYR A 921 8.87 9.90 -7.81
C TYR A 921 8.62 8.71 -8.76
N GLY A 922 7.41 8.59 -9.33
CA GLY A 922 7.10 7.50 -10.28
C GLY A 922 8.08 7.40 -11.45
N ARG A 923 8.51 8.54 -12.00
CA ARG A 923 9.50 8.63 -13.09
C ARG A 923 10.89 8.18 -12.67
N ILE A 924 11.38 8.60 -11.49
CA ILE A 924 12.71 8.24 -10.97
C ILE A 924 12.83 6.72 -10.81
N TYR A 925 11.77 6.04 -10.36
CA TYR A 925 11.72 4.58 -10.29
C TYR A 925 11.52 3.87 -11.65
N GLY A 926 11.68 4.59 -12.78
CA GLY A 926 11.64 4.01 -14.12
C GLY A 926 10.24 3.79 -14.69
N ALA A 927 9.18 4.43 -14.18
CA ALA A 927 7.93 4.50 -14.94
C ALA A 927 8.14 5.31 -16.22
N GLY A 928 7.59 4.83 -17.35
CA GLY A 928 7.66 5.53 -18.63
C GLY A 928 6.34 6.19 -19.05
N GLN A 929 6.25 6.47 -20.35
CA GLN A 929 5.20 7.32 -20.94
C GLN A 929 3.76 6.80 -20.70
N PRO A 930 3.42 5.51 -20.91
CA PRO A 930 2.05 5.01 -20.75
C PRO A 930 1.53 5.10 -19.30
N PHE A 931 2.43 5.03 -18.31
CA PHE A 931 2.05 5.27 -16.91
C PHE A 931 1.63 6.72 -16.70
N ALA A 932 2.42 7.67 -17.21
CA ALA A 932 2.12 9.09 -17.04
C ALA A 932 0.83 9.50 -17.77
N GLU A 933 0.58 9.01 -18.98
CA GLU A 933 -0.68 9.22 -19.71
C GLU A 933 -1.89 8.79 -18.86
N ARG A 934 -1.84 7.56 -18.35
CA ARG A 934 -2.91 6.99 -17.51
C ARG A 934 -3.07 7.75 -16.19
N LEU A 935 -1.99 8.27 -15.62
CA LEU A 935 -2.02 9.03 -14.37
C LEU A 935 -2.58 10.46 -14.59
N LEU A 936 -2.21 11.13 -15.69
CA LEU A 936 -2.80 12.42 -16.10
C LEU A 936 -4.31 12.31 -16.29
N MET A 937 -4.78 11.25 -16.96
CA MET A 937 -6.21 10.98 -17.15
C MET A 937 -6.94 10.59 -15.84
N GLN A 938 -6.23 10.10 -14.82
CA GLN A 938 -6.78 9.82 -13.49
C GLN A 938 -6.91 11.10 -12.64
N PHE A 939 -5.91 11.99 -12.70
CA PHE A 939 -5.96 13.30 -12.01
C PHE A 939 -6.85 14.33 -12.71
N ASN A 940 -7.12 14.15 -14.00
CA ASN A 940 -8.01 15.02 -14.76
C ASN A 940 -8.74 14.22 -15.85
N HIS A 941 -9.95 13.77 -15.53
CA HIS A 941 -10.81 12.99 -16.43
C HIS A 941 -11.28 13.75 -17.67
N ARG A 942 -11.03 15.06 -17.74
CA ARG A 942 -11.38 15.92 -18.88
C ARG A 942 -10.30 15.93 -19.97
N LEU A 943 -9.09 15.43 -19.68
CA LEU A 943 -8.03 15.28 -20.69
C LEU A 943 -8.36 14.14 -21.63
N SER A 944 -8.31 14.39 -22.94
CA SER A 944 -8.37 13.33 -23.93
C SER A 944 -7.10 12.47 -23.87
N GLN A 945 -7.17 11.21 -24.34
CA GLN A 945 -5.99 10.34 -24.40
C GLN A 945 -4.87 10.96 -25.25
N GLN A 946 -5.22 11.69 -26.32
CA GLN A 946 -4.24 12.42 -27.13
C GLN A 946 -3.57 13.56 -26.36
N GLN A 947 -4.34 14.40 -25.67
CA GLN A 947 -3.79 15.48 -24.85
C GLN A 947 -2.93 14.96 -23.69
N ALA A 948 -3.34 13.86 -23.06
CA ALA A 948 -2.55 13.19 -22.02
C ALA A 948 -1.22 12.65 -22.58
N ARG A 949 -1.24 12.09 -23.80
CA ARG A 949 -0.04 11.65 -24.53
C ARG A 949 0.89 12.79 -24.90
N GLU A 950 0.38 13.87 -25.49
CA GLU A 950 1.16 15.05 -25.86
C GLU A 950 1.84 15.66 -24.61
N LYS A 951 1.09 15.83 -23.51
CA LYS A 951 1.63 16.29 -22.22
C LYS A 951 2.66 15.34 -21.61
N ALA A 952 2.41 14.03 -21.66
CA ALA A 952 3.37 13.04 -21.16
C ALA A 952 4.66 13.04 -21.99
N GLN A 953 4.57 13.10 -23.32
CA GLN A 953 5.71 13.19 -24.23
C GLN A 953 6.53 14.45 -23.98
N GLN A 954 5.88 15.61 -23.87
CA GLN A 954 6.54 16.88 -23.53
C GLN A 954 7.25 16.79 -22.19
N MET A 955 6.59 16.24 -21.16
CA MET A 955 7.19 16.04 -19.83
C MET A 955 8.44 15.18 -19.91
N TYR A 956 8.38 13.98 -20.49
CA TYR A 956 9.54 13.07 -20.57
C TYR A 956 10.67 13.65 -21.43
N ALA A 957 10.37 14.35 -22.52
CA ALA A 957 11.38 14.98 -23.36
C ALA A 957 12.15 16.08 -22.62
N VAL A 958 11.48 16.92 -21.81
CA VAL A 958 12.13 17.96 -20.99
C VAL A 958 12.95 17.36 -19.83
N THR A 959 12.49 16.24 -19.28
CA THR A 959 13.03 15.68 -18.02
C THR A 959 13.97 14.51 -18.23
N LYS A 960 13.49 13.37 -18.74
CA LYS A 960 14.33 12.19 -19.06
C LYS A 960 15.22 12.44 -20.29
N GLY A 961 14.75 13.24 -21.24
CA GLY A 961 15.47 13.56 -22.47
C GLY A 961 15.11 12.65 -23.64
N ILE A 962 15.92 12.72 -24.71
CA ILE A 962 15.77 11.93 -25.94
C ILE A 962 16.81 10.81 -25.94
N ARG A 963 16.45 9.64 -26.46
CA ARG A 963 17.38 8.51 -26.56
C ARG A 963 18.38 8.70 -27.72
N ARG A 964 19.67 8.66 -27.40
CA ARG A 964 20.80 8.58 -28.34
C ARG A 964 21.56 7.27 -28.12
N PHE A 965 22.48 6.95 -29.03
CA PHE A 965 23.11 5.64 -29.14
C PHE A 965 24.60 5.76 -29.41
N HIS A 966 25.43 5.00 -28.70
CA HIS A 966 26.81 4.77 -29.12
C HIS A 966 26.85 3.59 -30.08
N LEU A 967 27.51 3.79 -31.22
CA LEU A 967 27.74 2.74 -32.20
C LEU A 967 28.86 1.83 -31.69
N SER A 968 28.73 0.53 -31.93
CA SER A 968 29.80 -0.43 -31.65
C SER A 968 30.93 -0.32 -32.69
N GLU A 969 32.02 -1.06 -32.51
CA GLU A 969 33.05 -1.22 -33.56
C GLU A 969 32.46 -1.69 -34.91
N GLU A 970 31.49 -2.62 -34.91
CA GLU A 970 30.78 -3.02 -36.14
C GLU A 970 29.93 -1.87 -36.70
N GLY A 971 29.31 -1.06 -35.84
CA GLY A 971 28.50 0.10 -36.23
C GLY A 971 29.33 1.24 -36.81
N GLU A 972 30.46 1.57 -36.18
CA GLU A 972 31.41 2.57 -36.66
C GLU A 972 32.06 2.16 -37.98
N TRP A 973 32.47 0.89 -38.10
CA TRP A 973 32.95 0.34 -39.37
C TRP A 973 31.87 0.43 -40.46
N LEU A 974 30.60 0.11 -40.14
CA LEU A 974 29.49 0.26 -41.08
C LEU A 974 29.23 1.73 -41.47
N VAL A 975 29.42 2.71 -40.59
CA VAL A 975 29.30 4.14 -40.96
C VAL A 975 30.36 4.52 -41.99
N THR A 976 31.60 4.07 -41.79
CA THR A 976 32.72 4.31 -42.72
C THR A 976 32.54 3.57 -44.05
N GLU A 977 32.19 2.28 -44.03
CA GLU A 977 32.01 1.43 -45.23
C GLU A 977 30.78 1.83 -46.08
N LEU A 978 29.75 2.40 -45.45
CA LEU A 978 28.53 2.85 -46.13
C LEU A 978 28.56 4.34 -46.52
N ASP A 979 29.62 5.07 -46.14
CA ASP A 979 29.77 6.53 -46.31
C ASP A 979 28.52 7.31 -45.85
N LEU A 980 28.06 7.00 -44.64
CA LEU A 980 26.84 7.58 -44.08
C LEU A 980 27.16 8.80 -43.21
N ALA A 981 26.66 9.98 -43.63
CA ALA A 981 26.59 11.14 -42.76
C ALA A 981 25.61 10.87 -41.59
N VAL A 982 26.11 11.07 -40.36
CA VAL A 982 25.44 10.74 -39.10
C VAL A 982 25.52 11.94 -38.15
N ASP A 983 24.40 12.31 -37.51
CA ASP A 983 24.38 13.34 -36.46
C ASP A 983 25.05 12.83 -35.17
N ARG A 984 26.20 13.41 -34.81
CA ARG A 984 26.93 13.11 -33.57
C ARG A 984 26.84 14.30 -32.61
N ALA A 985 26.49 14.01 -31.35
CA ALA A 985 26.51 14.99 -30.27
C ALA A 985 27.93 15.15 -29.68
N GLU A 986 28.09 16.07 -28.72
CA GLU A 986 29.35 16.39 -28.03
C GLU A 986 29.99 15.16 -27.33
N ASP A 987 29.19 14.17 -26.96
CA ASP A 987 29.58 12.88 -26.37
C ASP A 987 29.88 11.78 -27.42
N GLY A 988 29.80 12.09 -28.72
CA GLY A 988 29.91 11.13 -29.82
C GLY A 988 28.65 10.30 -30.07
N SER A 989 27.58 10.47 -29.29
CA SER A 989 26.34 9.70 -29.42
C SER A 989 25.53 10.10 -30.65
N VAL A 990 24.84 9.11 -31.21
CA VAL A 990 24.15 9.17 -32.51
C VAL A 990 22.63 9.20 -32.35
N SER A 991 21.94 9.90 -33.27
CA SER A 991 20.48 9.93 -33.31
C SER A 991 19.87 8.53 -33.59
N GLY A 992 18.72 8.23 -32.98
CA GLY A 992 18.01 6.97 -33.25
C GLY A 992 17.55 6.82 -34.71
N GLN A 993 17.36 7.93 -35.42
CA GLN A 993 17.01 7.93 -36.85
C GLN A 993 18.19 7.45 -37.71
N ASP A 994 19.41 7.87 -37.37
CA ASP A 994 20.63 7.48 -38.06
C ASP A 994 21.00 6.03 -37.76
N VAL A 995 20.84 5.54 -36.51
CA VAL A 995 20.97 4.10 -36.20
C VAL A 995 20.01 3.26 -37.05
N GLN A 996 18.75 3.68 -37.17
CA GLN A 996 17.77 2.97 -38.00
C GLN A 996 18.08 3.08 -39.50
N ARG A 997 18.71 4.17 -39.96
CA ARG A 997 19.20 4.32 -41.34
C ARG A 997 20.37 3.37 -41.60
N LEU A 998 21.36 3.37 -40.72
CA LEU A 998 22.55 2.51 -40.72
C LEU A 998 22.17 1.03 -40.74
N GLN A 999 21.27 0.59 -39.84
CA GLN A 999 20.74 -0.77 -39.81
C GLN A 999 20.01 -1.14 -41.11
N ARG A 1000 19.20 -0.25 -41.69
CA ARG A 1000 18.49 -0.50 -42.95
C ARG A 1000 19.45 -0.67 -44.13
N GLU A 1001 20.48 0.18 -44.26
CA GLU A 1001 21.47 0.06 -45.34
C GLU A 1001 22.39 -1.16 -45.14
N ALA A 1002 22.79 -1.47 -43.91
CA ALA A 1002 23.54 -2.68 -43.58
C ALA A 1002 22.76 -3.96 -43.95
N ILE A 1003 21.45 -4.01 -43.69
CA ILE A 1003 20.59 -5.14 -44.10
C ILE A 1003 20.50 -5.24 -45.63
N LYS A 1004 20.32 -4.13 -46.35
CA LYS A 1004 20.25 -4.12 -47.82
C LYS A 1004 21.52 -4.64 -48.50
N ARG A 1005 22.71 -4.33 -47.96
CA ARG A 1005 24.00 -4.82 -48.52
C ARG A 1005 24.38 -6.23 -48.04
N SER A 1006 23.79 -6.74 -46.95
CA SER A 1006 24.12 -8.05 -46.37
C SER A 1006 23.54 -9.22 -47.18
N ARG A 1007 24.30 -9.73 -48.16
CA ARG A 1007 23.95 -10.88 -49.03
C ARG A 1007 23.71 -12.23 -48.31
N ARG A 1008 23.83 -12.30 -46.97
CA ARG A 1008 23.82 -13.57 -46.22
C ARG A 1008 23.08 -13.54 -44.88
N GLY A 1009 22.26 -12.52 -44.62
CA GLY A 1009 21.46 -12.45 -43.38
C GLY A 1009 22.28 -12.32 -42.09
N LYS A 1010 23.56 -11.90 -42.17
CA LYS A 1010 24.37 -11.63 -40.98
C LYS A 1010 23.70 -10.52 -40.17
N LYS A 1011 23.39 -10.81 -38.90
CA LYS A 1011 22.86 -9.84 -37.93
C LYS A 1011 24.03 -9.04 -37.36
N TRP A 1012 24.10 -7.76 -37.71
CA TRP A 1012 25.13 -6.83 -37.23
C TRP A 1012 24.75 -6.27 -35.86
N ASN A 1013 25.69 -6.23 -34.92
CA ASN A 1013 25.47 -5.61 -33.62
C ASN A 1013 25.81 -4.11 -33.69
N VAL A 1014 24.95 -3.32 -34.34
CA VAL A 1014 25.24 -1.90 -34.68
C VAL A 1014 25.34 -0.96 -33.46
N VAL A 1015 24.71 -1.31 -32.33
CA VAL A 1015 24.61 -0.46 -31.14
C VAL A 1015 25.33 -1.11 -29.99
N GLU A 1016 26.27 -0.41 -29.38
CA GLU A 1016 26.94 -0.83 -28.15
C GLU A 1016 26.12 -0.40 -26.92
N GLN A 1017 25.85 0.91 -26.80
CA GLN A 1017 25.19 1.49 -25.64
C GLN A 1017 24.03 2.42 -26.04
N ARG A 1018 23.00 2.47 -25.19
CA ARG A 1018 21.88 3.40 -25.28
C ARG A 1018 22.01 4.42 -24.15
N VAL A 1019 21.82 5.70 -24.46
CA VAL A 1019 21.93 6.79 -23.48
C VAL A 1019 20.77 7.78 -23.67
N TRP A 1020 20.41 8.47 -22.61
CA TRP A 1020 19.48 9.59 -22.60
C TRP A 1020 20.28 10.90 -22.66
N ALA A 1021 19.80 11.86 -23.44
CA ALA A 1021 20.46 13.16 -23.61
C ALA A 1021 19.45 14.32 -23.68
N GLY A 1022 19.87 15.50 -23.21
CA GLY A 1022 19.14 16.77 -23.36
C GLY A 1022 18.02 17.03 -22.35
N GLY A 1023 17.70 16.09 -21.45
CA GLY A 1023 16.75 16.30 -20.36
C GLY A 1023 17.43 16.70 -19.05
N THR A 1024 16.68 17.31 -18.12
CA THR A 1024 17.20 17.75 -16.81
C THR A 1024 17.70 16.60 -15.92
N GLU A 1025 17.23 15.38 -16.15
CA GLU A 1025 17.47 14.17 -15.36
C GLU A 1025 18.24 13.09 -16.14
N SER A 1026 18.63 13.35 -17.40
CA SER A 1026 19.19 12.33 -18.31
C SER A 1026 20.38 11.57 -17.70
N GLU A 1027 21.31 12.27 -17.05
CA GLU A 1027 22.53 11.65 -16.49
C GLU A 1027 22.24 10.74 -15.29
N MET A 1028 21.22 11.06 -14.50
CA MET A 1028 20.75 10.19 -13.42
C MET A 1028 20.15 8.91 -14.00
N PHE A 1029 19.30 9.00 -15.04
CA PHE A 1029 18.80 7.81 -15.73
C PHE A 1029 19.90 6.99 -16.41
N ASN A 1030 20.91 7.64 -17.01
CA ASN A 1030 22.08 6.96 -17.59
C ASN A 1030 22.82 6.16 -16.52
N LYS A 1031 23.07 6.76 -15.34
CA LYS A 1031 23.75 6.06 -14.24
C LYS A 1031 22.91 4.90 -13.70
N LEU A 1032 21.61 5.12 -13.45
CA LEU A 1032 20.71 4.08 -12.95
C LEU A 1032 20.57 2.93 -13.95
N GLU A 1033 20.36 3.21 -15.24
CA GLU A 1033 20.31 2.18 -16.30
C GLU A 1033 21.66 1.45 -16.42
N SER A 1034 22.82 2.11 -16.27
CA SER A 1034 24.13 1.42 -16.29
C SER A 1034 24.30 0.40 -15.15
N ILE A 1035 23.94 0.77 -13.91
CA ILE A 1035 23.97 -0.13 -12.75
C ILE A 1035 22.93 -1.24 -12.94
N ALA A 1036 21.71 -0.87 -13.34
CA ALA A 1036 20.60 -1.79 -13.56
C ALA A 1036 20.70 -2.64 -14.84
N LEU A 1037 21.75 -2.51 -15.65
CA LEU A 1037 22.07 -3.38 -16.78
C LEU A 1037 23.42 -4.11 -16.62
N SER A 1038 24.27 -3.70 -15.68
CA SER A 1038 25.52 -4.39 -15.33
C SER A 1038 25.30 -5.88 -15.04
N PRO A 1039 26.29 -6.77 -15.30
CA PRO A 1039 26.11 -8.23 -15.15
C PRO A 1039 25.81 -8.65 -13.71
N SER A 1040 26.36 -7.93 -12.73
CA SER A 1040 26.13 -8.11 -11.29
C SER A 1040 25.69 -6.78 -10.65
N PRO A 1041 24.39 -6.42 -10.71
CA PRO A 1041 23.90 -5.17 -10.14
C PRO A 1041 24.09 -5.11 -8.63
N GLN A 1042 24.77 -4.04 -8.19
CA GLN A 1042 25.10 -3.77 -6.78
C GLN A 1042 24.64 -2.36 -6.39
N THR A 1043 24.41 -2.12 -5.10
CA THR A 1043 24.27 -0.75 -4.58
C THR A 1043 25.62 -0.02 -4.60
N PRO A 1044 25.64 1.27 -4.98
CA PRO A 1044 26.88 2.02 -5.19
C PRO A 1044 27.64 2.38 -3.90
N VAL A 1045 27.02 2.24 -2.72
CA VAL A 1045 27.60 2.65 -1.43
C VAL A 1045 28.09 1.44 -0.62
N LEU A 1046 27.20 0.48 -0.34
CA LEU A 1046 27.52 -0.73 0.44
C LEU A 1046 27.75 -1.99 -0.41
N GLY A 1047 27.71 -1.90 -1.74
CA GLY A 1047 28.01 -3.02 -2.64
C GLY A 1047 27.02 -4.19 -2.56
N CYS A 1048 25.81 -3.97 -2.04
CA CYS A 1048 24.84 -5.04 -1.82
C CYS A 1048 24.22 -5.47 -3.14
N HIS A 1049 24.22 -6.76 -3.43
CA HIS A 1049 23.72 -7.33 -4.70
C HIS A 1049 22.19 -7.33 -4.78
N ILE A 1050 21.67 -7.32 -6.01
CA ILE A 1050 20.27 -7.63 -6.28
C ILE A 1050 19.95 -9.12 -6.04
N SER A 1051 18.68 -9.43 -5.77
CA SER A 1051 18.18 -10.83 -5.68
C SER A 1051 18.50 -11.62 -6.95
N ARG A 1052 18.88 -12.89 -6.78
CA ARG A 1052 19.13 -13.86 -7.89
C ARG A 1052 17.99 -13.90 -8.91
N ALA A 1053 16.75 -13.69 -8.47
CA ALA A 1053 15.57 -13.69 -9.34
C ALA A 1053 15.48 -12.49 -10.32
N LEU A 1054 16.32 -11.46 -10.17
CA LEU A 1054 16.35 -10.25 -11.02
C LEU A 1054 17.72 -10.01 -11.67
N GLU A 1055 18.67 -10.94 -11.54
CA GLU A 1055 19.95 -10.85 -12.23
C GLU A 1055 19.78 -10.93 -13.75
N PRO A 1056 20.55 -10.16 -14.55
CA PRO A 1056 20.46 -10.20 -16.01
C PRO A 1056 20.78 -11.58 -16.60
N ALA A 1057 21.56 -12.41 -15.89
CA ALA A 1057 21.77 -13.80 -16.26
C ALA A 1057 20.45 -14.61 -16.31
N MET A 1058 19.52 -14.34 -15.39
CA MET A 1058 18.27 -15.08 -15.21
C MET A 1058 17.08 -14.44 -15.94
N VAL A 1059 16.97 -13.10 -15.93
CA VAL A 1059 15.84 -12.37 -16.55
C VAL A 1059 16.17 -11.70 -17.90
N LYS A 1060 17.45 -11.68 -18.29
CA LYS A 1060 17.93 -11.06 -19.55
C LYS A 1060 17.51 -9.59 -19.63
N GLY A 1061 16.68 -9.25 -20.62
CA GLY A 1061 16.14 -7.90 -20.82
C GLY A 1061 14.79 -7.64 -20.14
N GLU A 1062 14.22 -8.59 -19.40
CA GLU A 1062 12.99 -8.35 -18.64
C GLU A 1062 13.27 -7.60 -17.32
N PHE A 1063 12.23 -6.96 -16.76
CA PHE A 1063 12.26 -6.31 -15.44
C PHE A 1063 13.27 -5.17 -15.26
N VAL A 1064 13.75 -4.53 -16.33
CA VAL A 1064 14.70 -3.40 -16.25
C VAL A 1064 14.17 -2.25 -15.37
N THR A 1065 12.87 -1.95 -15.43
CA THR A 1065 12.25 -0.93 -14.57
C THR A 1065 12.27 -1.31 -13.09
N SER A 1066 11.98 -2.57 -12.75
CA SER A 1066 12.13 -3.10 -11.39
C SER A 1066 13.58 -3.03 -10.90
N ARG A 1067 14.56 -3.26 -11.79
CA ARG A 1067 16.01 -3.16 -11.49
C ARG A 1067 16.45 -1.71 -11.28
N VAL A 1068 15.99 -0.77 -12.11
CA VAL A 1068 16.25 0.68 -11.96
C VAL A 1068 15.66 1.20 -10.64
N ASN A 1069 14.40 0.87 -10.34
CA ASN A 1069 13.75 1.17 -9.06
C ASN A 1069 14.56 0.62 -7.88
N TRP A 1070 15.02 -0.64 -7.99
CA TRP A 1070 15.80 -1.29 -6.95
C TRP A 1070 17.09 -0.54 -6.62
N VAL A 1071 17.81 0.03 -7.59
CA VAL A 1071 19.05 0.79 -7.31
C VAL A 1071 18.80 1.93 -6.34
N VAL A 1072 17.74 2.73 -6.54
CA VAL A 1072 17.42 3.87 -5.66
C VAL A 1072 16.91 3.39 -4.30
N GLN A 1073 15.90 2.52 -4.27
CA GLN A 1073 15.29 2.07 -3.01
C GLN A 1073 16.24 1.23 -2.14
N SER A 1074 17.07 0.39 -2.75
CA SER A 1074 18.09 -0.40 -2.03
C SER A 1074 19.21 0.50 -1.50
N SER A 1075 19.55 1.60 -2.20
CA SER A 1075 20.47 2.62 -1.67
C SER A 1075 19.87 3.43 -0.51
N ALA A 1076 18.55 3.68 -0.51
CA ALA A 1076 17.88 4.28 0.65
C ALA A 1076 17.97 3.39 1.91
N VAL A 1077 17.93 2.05 1.74
CA VAL A 1077 18.17 1.11 2.86
C VAL A 1077 19.63 1.15 3.34
N ASP A 1078 20.61 1.27 2.43
CA ASP A 1078 22.01 1.48 2.81
C ASP A 1078 22.19 2.76 3.67
N TYR A 1079 21.45 3.82 3.37
CA TYR A 1079 21.42 5.07 4.14
C TYR A 1079 20.89 4.83 5.56
N LEU A 1080 19.75 4.13 5.70
CA LEU A 1080 19.18 3.80 7.01
C LEU A 1080 20.16 2.95 7.85
N HIS A 1081 20.80 1.93 7.27
CA HIS A 1081 21.78 1.11 7.98
C HIS A 1081 22.98 1.92 8.50
N LEU A 1082 23.51 2.85 7.69
CA LEU A 1082 24.56 3.77 8.12
C LEU A 1082 24.09 4.67 9.28
N MET A 1083 22.85 5.16 9.22
CA MET A 1083 22.28 5.95 10.32
C MET A 1083 22.19 5.16 11.63
N LEU A 1084 21.65 3.94 11.59
CA LEU A 1084 21.49 3.08 12.77
C LEU A 1084 22.85 2.74 13.41
N VAL A 1085 23.84 2.36 12.60
CA VAL A 1085 25.21 2.04 13.07
C VAL A 1085 25.89 3.25 13.70
N ALA A 1086 25.79 4.44 13.10
CA ALA A 1086 26.38 5.65 13.66
C ALA A 1086 25.66 6.11 14.94
N MET A 1087 24.33 6.11 14.99
CA MET A 1087 23.60 6.48 16.21
C MET A 1087 23.90 5.54 17.37
N LYS A 1088 23.94 4.23 17.11
CA LYS A 1088 24.34 3.24 18.12
C LYS A 1088 25.74 3.49 18.66
N TRP A 1089 26.71 3.76 17.78
CA TRP A 1089 28.07 4.12 18.20
C TRP A 1089 28.09 5.38 19.07
N LEU A 1090 27.41 6.45 18.67
CA LEU A 1090 27.37 7.69 19.46
C LEU A 1090 26.66 7.48 20.80
N PHE A 1091 25.69 6.58 20.88
CA PHE A 1091 25.03 6.24 22.15
C PHE A 1091 25.94 5.46 23.10
N GLU A 1092 26.66 4.47 22.56
CA GLU A 1092 27.64 3.65 23.31
C GLU A 1092 28.85 4.47 23.77
N GLU A 1093 29.44 5.30 22.91
CA GLU A 1093 30.67 6.05 23.19
C GLU A 1093 30.46 7.17 24.22
N PHE A 1094 29.29 7.82 24.21
CA PHE A 1094 28.97 8.96 25.07
C PHE A 1094 27.98 8.64 26.21
N ASP A 1095 27.63 7.37 26.47
CA ASP A 1095 26.67 6.96 27.50
C ASP A 1095 25.33 7.74 27.40
N ILE A 1096 24.81 7.89 26.18
CA ILE A 1096 23.48 8.48 25.90
C ILE A 1096 22.45 7.38 26.11
N ASN A 1097 21.55 7.55 27.10
CA ASN A 1097 20.58 6.51 27.44
C ASN A 1097 19.41 6.54 26.45
N GLY A 1098 19.51 5.78 25.35
CA GLY A 1098 18.43 5.66 24.37
C GLY A 1098 18.36 4.29 23.68
N ARG A 1099 17.23 4.03 23.02
CA ARG A 1099 16.90 2.80 22.28
C ARG A 1099 16.25 3.16 20.95
N PHE A 1100 16.52 2.39 19.89
CA PHE A 1100 15.80 2.51 18.62
C PHE A 1100 14.30 2.22 18.81
N CYS A 1101 13.45 3.15 18.37
CA CYS A 1101 12.00 3.05 18.52
C CYS A 1101 11.40 2.41 17.26
N ILE A 1102 11.44 3.15 16.14
CA ILE A 1102 11.00 2.70 14.82
C ILE A 1102 11.60 3.62 13.73
N SER A 1103 11.65 3.13 12.49
CA SER A 1103 11.82 3.97 11.30
C SER A 1103 10.61 3.78 10.39
N ILE A 1104 9.97 4.87 9.97
CA ILE A 1104 8.74 4.87 9.17
C ILE A 1104 9.00 5.70 7.92
N HIS A 1105 9.02 5.06 6.76
CA HIS A 1105 9.47 5.68 5.51
C HIS A 1105 10.90 6.25 5.67
N ASP A 1106 11.04 7.58 5.63
CA ASP A 1106 12.32 8.29 5.76
C ASP A 1106 12.47 8.90 7.19
N GLU A 1107 11.48 8.74 8.07
CA GLU A 1107 11.54 9.10 9.49
C GLU A 1107 12.38 8.07 10.27
N VAL A 1108 13.26 8.53 11.18
CA VAL A 1108 13.97 7.68 12.15
C VAL A 1108 13.76 8.21 13.56
N ARG A 1109 13.24 7.37 14.47
CA ARG A 1109 12.83 7.75 15.83
C ARG A 1109 13.52 6.89 16.89
N TYR A 1110 13.95 7.52 17.98
CA TYR A 1110 14.62 6.90 19.13
C TYR A 1110 13.89 7.28 20.42
N LEU A 1111 13.78 6.33 21.35
CA LEU A 1111 13.33 6.59 22.72
C LEU A 1111 14.55 6.92 23.57
N VAL A 1112 14.62 8.13 24.12
CA VAL A 1112 15.79 8.65 24.86
C VAL A 1112 15.37 9.12 26.24
N GLN A 1113 16.22 8.93 27.25
CA GLN A 1113 15.99 9.49 28.58
C GLN A 1113 16.00 11.02 28.51
N HIS A 1114 15.06 11.69 29.19
CA HIS A 1114 14.80 13.12 29.04
C HIS A 1114 16.03 14.02 29.28
N GLN A 1115 16.95 13.61 30.16
CA GLN A 1115 18.22 14.30 30.43
C GLN A 1115 19.17 14.35 29.20
N ASP A 1116 19.12 13.32 28.35
CA ASP A 1116 20.07 13.10 27.25
C ASP A 1116 19.48 13.55 25.88
N ARG A 1117 18.24 14.07 25.85
CA ARG A 1117 17.49 14.37 24.62
C ARG A 1117 18.22 15.31 23.64
N TYR A 1118 18.84 16.38 24.15
CA TYR A 1118 19.58 17.34 23.32
C TYR A 1118 20.91 16.77 22.81
N ARG A 1119 21.56 15.91 23.61
CA ARG A 1119 22.78 15.17 23.21
C ARG A 1119 22.43 14.16 22.10
N ALA A 1120 21.32 13.45 22.22
CA ALA A 1120 20.81 12.57 21.16
C ALA A 1120 20.39 13.32 19.89
N ALA A 1121 19.84 14.54 20.00
CA ALA A 1121 19.52 15.38 18.86
C ALA A 1121 20.78 15.85 18.11
N LEU A 1122 21.84 16.25 18.83
CA LEU A 1122 23.16 16.53 18.23
C LEU A 1122 23.77 15.28 17.59
N ALA A 1123 23.67 14.13 18.26
CA ALA A 1123 24.17 12.86 17.72
C ALA A 1123 23.48 12.52 16.39
N LEU A 1124 22.16 12.70 16.30
CA LEU A 1124 21.39 12.45 15.08
C LEU A 1124 21.80 13.38 13.92
N GLN A 1125 22.04 14.66 14.22
CA GLN A 1125 22.60 15.62 13.25
C GLN A 1125 23.98 15.18 12.73
N ILE A 1126 24.88 14.75 13.62
CA ILE A 1126 26.21 14.22 13.27
C ILE A 1126 26.10 12.94 12.44
N THR A 1127 25.21 12.03 12.81
CA THR A 1127 24.93 10.79 12.06
C THR A 1127 24.53 11.06 10.61
N ASN A 1128 23.66 12.03 10.38
CA ASN A 1128 23.20 12.38 9.03
C ASN A 1128 24.32 13.03 8.19
N LEU A 1129 25.12 13.91 8.80
CA LEU A 1129 26.33 14.46 8.19
C LEU A 1129 27.29 13.33 7.75
N LEU A 1130 27.62 12.41 8.66
CA LEU A 1130 28.52 11.28 8.35
C LEU A 1130 27.93 10.36 7.27
N THR A 1131 26.63 10.06 7.31
CA THR A 1131 25.97 9.23 6.30
C THR A 1131 26.01 9.88 4.92
N ARG A 1132 25.70 11.18 4.81
CA ARG A 1132 25.76 11.91 3.52
C ARG A 1132 27.19 12.07 3.01
N CYS A 1133 28.17 12.29 3.89
CA CYS A 1133 29.60 12.29 3.53
C CYS A 1133 30.07 10.91 3.05
N MET A 1134 29.59 9.81 3.62
CA MET A 1134 29.92 8.44 3.18
C MET A 1134 29.40 8.16 1.77
N PHE A 1135 28.16 8.56 1.47
CA PHE A 1135 27.59 8.51 0.12
C PHE A 1135 28.42 9.33 -0.89
N ALA A 1136 28.75 10.58 -0.56
CA ALA A 1136 29.57 11.45 -1.39
C ALA A 1136 30.96 10.82 -1.65
N TYR A 1137 31.63 10.35 -0.59
CA TYR A 1137 32.95 9.72 -0.65
C TYR A 1137 32.97 8.47 -1.55
N LYS A 1138 32.00 7.56 -1.39
CA LYS A 1138 31.86 6.36 -2.23
C LYS A 1138 31.62 6.67 -3.71
N LEU A 1139 30.97 7.80 -4.00
CA LEU A 1139 30.74 8.30 -5.35
C LEU A 1139 31.90 9.17 -5.88
N GLY A 1140 33.03 9.24 -5.17
CA GLY A 1140 34.24 9.97 -5.58
C GLY A 1140 34.27 11.45 -5.19
N LEU A 1141 33.22 11.96 -4.53
CA LEU A 1141 33.08 13.37 -4.17
C LEU A 1141 33.68 13.63 -2.78
N GLN A 1142 34.82 14.33 -2.74
CA GLN A 1142 35.58 14.62 -1.51
C GLN A 1142 35.11 15.89 -0.76
N ASP A 1143 33.81 16.19 -0.83
CA ASP A 1143 33.14 17.30 -0.12
C ASP A 1143 31.62 17.08 -0.09
N LEU A 1144 30.88 17.88 0.67
CA LEU A 1144 29.41 17.85 0.76
C LEU A 1144 28.83 19.28 0.79
N PRO A 1145 27.66 19.55 0.17
CA PRO A 1145 26.97 20.83 0.30
C PRO A 1145 26.43 21.05 1.72
N GLN A 1146 26.58 22.27 2.26
CA GLN A 1146 26.11 22.62 3.60
C GLN A 1146 24.58 22.49 3.75
N SER A 1147 23.81 22.73 2.66
CA SER A 1147 22.34 22.64 2.68
C SER A 1147 21.80 21.22 2.92
N VAL A 1148 22.61 20.19 2.67
CA VAL A 1148 22.27 18.80 2.99
C VAL A 1148 23.14 18.23 4.12
N ALA A 1149 24.01 19.00 4.76
CA ALA A 1149 24.84 18.48 5.85
C ALA A 1149 23.99 18.04 7.06
N PHE A 1150 22.93 18.79 7.35
CA PHE A 1150 22.10 18.66 8.55
C PHE A 1150 20.63 18.42 8.18
N PHE A 1151 19.84 17.98 9.16
CA PHE A 1151 18.38 18.01 9.08
C PHE A 1151 17.87 19.46 9.17
N SER A 1152 16.73 19.73 8.52
CA SER A 1152 15.98 20.97 8.69
C SER A 1152 15.63 21.22 10.16
N ALA A 1153 15.14 20.19 10.86
CA ALA A 1153 15.00 20.15 12.32
C ALA A 1153 15.15 18.71 12.85
N VAL A 1154 15.44 18.58 14.14
CA VAL A 1154 15.25 17.35 14.91
C VAL A 1154 14.09 17.55 15.87
N ASP A 1155 13.13 16.63 15.81
CA ASP A 1155 11.95 16.59 16.66
C ASP A 1155 12.28 15.96 18.02
N ILE A 1156 11.81 16.61 19.09
CA ILE A 1156 11.86 16.13 20.47
C ILE A 1156 10.44 16.22 21.06
N ASP A 1157 9.82 15.07 21.36
CA ASP A 1157 8.40 15.00 21.73
C ASP A 1157 8.12 13.94 22.81
N GLN A 1158 6.92 13.98 23.40
CA GLN A 1158 6.39 12.93 24.28
C GLN A 1158 5.51 11.92 23.52
N CYS A 1159 5.04 12.26 22.31
CA CYS A 1159 4.24 11.39 21.44
C CYS A 1159 4.80 11.31 20.03
N LEU A 1160 4.51 10.24 19.30
CA LEU A 1160 4.94 10.10 17.90
C LEU A 1160 3.96 10.82 16.97
N ARG A 1161 4.37 11.94 16.37
CA ARG A 1161 3.62 12.67 15.33
C ARG A 1161 4.56 13.17 14.23
N LYS A 1162 4.00 13.54 13.08
CA LYS A 1162 4.76 14.03 11.91
C LYS A 1162 5.50 15.34 12.23
N GLU A 1163 4.78 16.27 12.87
CA GLU A 1163 5.29 17.59 13.26
C GLU A 1163 4.96 17.82 14.74
N VAL A 1164 5.91 18.29 15.53
CA VAL A 1164 5.77 18.48 17.00
C VAL A 1164 4.71 19.49 17.42
N THR A 1165 4.29 20.36 16.50
CA THR A 1165 3.23 21.36 16.70
C THR A 1165 1.84 20.81 16.39
N MET A 1166 1.74 19.65 15.75
CA MET A 1166 0.48 19.06 15.31
C MET A 1166 -0.34 18.57 16.52
N ASN A 1167 -1.51 19.15 16.76
CA ASN A 1167 -2.37 18.76 17.89
C ASN A 1167 -3.16 17.45 17.63
N CYS A 1168 -2.95 16.77 16.50
CA CYS A 1168 -3.59 15.48 16.15
C CYS A 1168 -5.11 15.42 16.39
N VAL A 1169 -5.83 16.48 16.01
CA VAL A 1169 -7.29 16.57 16.10
C VAL A 1169 -7.93 15.68 15.03
N THR A 1170 -8.85 14.82 15.44
CA THR A 1170 -9.62 13.90 14.57
C THR A 1170 -11.05 13.77 15.11
N PRO A 1171 -11.99 13.12 14.40
CA PRO A 1171 -13.35 12.93 14.88
C PRO A 1171 -13.43 12.10 16.18
N SER A 1172 -12.50 11.17 16.40
CA SER A 1172 -12.34 10.40 17.64
C SER A 1172 -11.54 11.12 18.72
N ASN A 1173 -10.77 12.16 18.32
CA ASN A 1173 -9.98 12.98 19.21
C ASN A 1173 -10.22 14.49 19.00
N PRO A 1174 -11.43 15.01 19.30
CA PRO A 1174 -11.80 16.39 18.96
C PRO A 1174 -11.03 17.46 19.75
N MET A 1175 -10.48 17.12 20.91
CA MET A 1175 -9.65 18.00 21.74
C MET A 1175 -8.14 17.81 21.49
N GLY A 1176 -7.74 17.02 20.50
CA GLY A 1176 -6.33 16.83 20.17
C GLY A 1176 -5.50 16.20 21.30
N MET A 1177 -4.22 16.55 21.38
CA MET A 1177 -3.29 16.02 22.38
C MET A 1177 -3.47 16.65 23.77
N GLU A 1178 -4.11 17.82 23.85
CA GLU A 1178 -4.51 18.47 25.11
C GLU A 1178 -5.40 17.55 25.98
N LYS A 1179 -6.25 16.73 25.35
CA LYS A 1179 -7.08 15.69 26.01
C LYS A 1179 -6.26 14.69 26.85
N TYR A 1180 -5.00 14.49 26.48
CA TYR A 1180 -4.06 13.56 27.11
C TYR A 1180 -3.01 14.29 27.97
N GLY A 1181 -3.11 15.62 28.11
CA GLY A 1181 -2.13 16.43 28.84
C GLY A 1181 -0.78 16.59 28.14
N ILE A 1182 -0.68 16.25 26.85
CA ILE A 1182 0.58 16.27 26.10
C ILE A 1182 0.74 17.62 25.38
N PRO A 1183 1.78 18.42 25.70
CA PRO A 1183 2.03 19.71 25.07
C PRO A 1183 2.57 19.57 23.65
N GLN A 1184 2.83 20.69 22.98
CA GLN A 1184 3.64 20.72 21.75
C GLN A 1184 5.11 20.38 22.08
N GLY A 1185 5.75 19.62 21.20
CA GLY A 1185 7.17 19.28 21.33
C GLY A 1185 8.10 20.37 20.80
N GLU A 1186 9.41 20.11 20.83
CA GLU A 1186 10.47 21.00 20.37
C GLU A 1186 11.00 20.49 19.02
N ALA A 1187 11.05 21.35 18.00
CA ALA A 1187 11.73 21.06 16.73
C ALA A 1187 12.92 22.00 16.62
N LEU A 1188 14.13 21.44 16.69
CA LEU A 1188 15.37 22.22 16.83
C LEU A 1188 16.28 22.08 15.61
N ASP A 1189 16.76 23.21 15.09
CA ASP A 1189 17.78 23.22 14.06
C ASP A 1189 19.20 22.96 14.63
N ILE A 1190 20.18 22.77 13.76
CA ILE A 1190 21.57 22.53 14.17
C ILE A 1190 22.18 23.67 15.01
N TYR A 1191 21.79 24.92 14.78
CA TYR A 1191 22.34 26.09 15.48
C TYR A 1191 21.81 26.16 16.91
N GLN A 1192 20.51 25.95 17.08
CA GLN A 1192 19.84 25.86 18.38
C GLN A 1192 20.37 24.68 19.20
N ILE A 1193 20.54 23.51 18.58
CA ILE A 1193 21.12 22.33 19.24
C ILE A 1193 22.55 22.62 19.72
N ILE A 1194 23.39 23.27 18.89
CA ILE A 1194 24.77 23.63 19.26
C ILE A 1194 24.79 24.67 20.39
N GLU A 1195 23.87 25.62 20.43
CA GLU A 1195 23.77 26.60 21.53
C GLU A 1195 23.45 25.91 22.86
N ILE A 1196 22.49 24.97 22.88
CA ILE A 1196 22.06 24.22 24.06
C ILE A 1196 23.17 23.25 24.54
N THR A 1197 23.76 22.49 23.62
CA THR A 1197 24.78 21.46 23.92
C THR A 1197 26.20 22.00 24.03
N LYS A 1198 26.42 23.28 23.71
CA LYS A 1198 27.74 23.89 23.50
C LYS A 1198 28.60 23.15 22.47
N GLY A 1199 27.97 22.42 21.55
CA GLY A 1199 28.62 21.62 20.51
C GLY A 1199 29.37 20.38 21.02
N SER A 1200 29.09 19.91 22.25
CA SER A 1200 29.67 18.67 22.79
C SER A 1200 28.61 17.57 22.98
N LEU A 1201 29.04 16.32 22.80
CA LEU A 1201 28.27 15.14 23.17
C LEU A 1201 28.62 14.61 24.57
N GLU A 1202 29.57 15.21 25.29
CA GLU A 1202 29.93 14.78 26.66
C GLU A 1202 28.84 15.15 27.69
N LYS A 1203 28.99 14.73 28.95
CA LYS A 1203 28.05 14.99 30.06
C LYS A 1203 28.53 16.12 30.97
#